data_AF-A0A6P0VT73-F1
#
_entry.id   AF-A0A6P0VT73-F1
#
_cell.length_a   1.000
_cell.length_b   1.000
_cell.length_c   1.000
_cell.angle_alpha   90.00
_cell.angle_beta   90.00
_cell.angle_gamma   90.00
#
_symmetry.space_group_name_H-M   'P 1'
#
loop_
_entity.id
_entity.type
_entity.pdbx_description
1 polymer ?
#
loop_
_entity_poly.entity_id
_entity_poly.type
_entity_poly.pdbx_seq_one_letter_code
_entity_poly.pdbx_strand_id
1 'polypeptide(L)'
;QEQAVRVVKLALEVDWLLGARLAGEVKGKFQEETVGLVLGLPLPRLFKVELMGVTKSDAAVPEVIKALEDSKSHIRCHAVNALGKIGSDTAVPALINALEYSNSSNYHLRWNTVNALGKIGSDAAVPALINALQYSDSDVRKGAAEALGEIGSDSAVPALINALQHSDSGVRKRAAEALGKIGSDTAVSALINALEHSNSVVCFNAAEALGKIGSDAAVPALIDALQHSNFDVRKRVAEALGKIGSDTAVSVLINVIEDSNGYVGWKAAEALGKIGSDAAVFALINTLQHFDYDVCSRAVDALGEISSDASVSALINALKHSNYKIGQYAAEALGKIGSDAAVTALINTLQHSDSGVRKRAAEALGKVGSNTAVSALINVLEHSNSLVAWKAAEVLGKIDSGAAITALINALEHSNSLVAWKAAEALGKIGSGTAITALINALEHSNYLVAWKAAEALGKIGSDAAVTALINALEHSNSSVRKRVAEALEKVSSDVAVTALINALEHSNSSVRKRVAEVLGKISSDAAVTALINALEHSNDYAGWKAANALGKIGSDVAVTALINVLEHSNDYAGWKAANALGKIGSDTAVTALINVLKHSNDYAGWKAANALGKIGSDTAIPQLIKKLQDNSFATTNSRYTFNQALTALKAIQERCQYYRPLPKLTMSNTLSYNYALLIGVGESAYPQWSLPVTVKDTLALKSLLTDSNLCGYSDDEQHLRLLNNAIATKESILSNLNWLQQQAAADSEATVLVYYSGHGWLDNATGKYYLIPHDVEPFDIPNSALPADTFTEVLQQISAQRLLVIIDSCHAAGMATAISNVGAKHLGDNSSTKPNVYYPNASPSNAGKKHLKLPGNFLPTALPKELIDKLKQGTGRAVFTSSTGEQQSWIRPDDTMSIYTFHFLEALQGAGNQPGDQVVTVSNLMNYLGKTVPDSAKQLCQAEQTPFFDFATEDFPVALLHGGKGMPQQGWDKVKAEAQERISQIGDISGDKNKVNVGDRNTTISIGTAGDIKIGDISS
;
A
#
# COMPACT_ATOMS: atom_id res chain seq x y z
N GLN A 1 45.17 13.25 26.16
CA GLN A 1 44.35 14.46 26.29
C GLN A 1 44.27 15.13 24.94
N GLU A 2 45.20 16.02 24.58
CA GLU A 2 45.24 16.79 23.32
C GLU A 2 44.80 16.03 22.05
N GLN A 3 45.35 14.84 21.78
CA GLN A 3 44.95 14.04 20.60
C GLN A 3 43.46 13.65 20.59
N ALA A 4 42.89 13.30 21.75
CA ALA A 4 41.48 12.94 21.87
C ALA A 4 40.58 14.17 21.71
N VAL A 5 40.92 15.28 22.37
CA VAL A 5 40.25 16.58 22.25
C VAL A 5 40.28 17.07 20.79
N ARG A 6 41.42 16.94 20.11
CA ARG A 6 41.59 17.27 18.70
C ARG A 6 40.76 16.40 17.76
N VAL A 7 40.68 15.08 17.99
CA VAL A 7 39.84 14.18 17.18
C VAL A 7 38.36 14.49 17.36
N VAL A 8 37.89 14.71 18.59
CA VAL A 8 36.50 15.12 18.87
C VAL A 8 36.18 16.47 18.22
N LYS A 9 37.09 17.46 18.33
CA LYS A 9 36.89 18.76 17.69
C LYS A 9 36.79 18.66 16.16
N LEU A 10 37.71 17.93 15.52
CA LEU A 10 37.68 17.72 14.06
C LEU A 10 36.43 16.97 13.61
N ALA A 11 35.93 16.02 14.42
CA ALA A 11 34.66 15.36 14.13
C ALA A 11 33.47 16.33 14.25
N LEU A 12 33.42 17.16 15.30
CA LEU A 12 32.39 18.20 15.47
C LEU A 12 32.43 19.31 14.40
N GLU A 13 33.57 19.50 13.72
CA GLU A 13 33.70 20.40 12.57
C GLU A 13 33.12 19.80 11.27
N VAL A 14 32.78 18.49 11.24
CA VAL A 14 32.26 17.76 10.07
C VAL A 14 30.85 17.20 10.30
N ASP A 15 30.58 16.60 11.46
CA ASP A 15 29.30 15.98 11.84
C ASP A 15 29.14 16.05 13.36
N TRP A 16 28.09 16.75 13.82
CA TRP A 16 27.81 16.92 15.25
C TRP A 16 27.41 15.64 15.97
N LEU A 17 26.73 14.70 15.31
CA LEU A 17 26.33 13.41 15.89
C LEU A 17 27.54 12.46 16.02
N LEU A 18 28.41 12.43 15.01
CA LEU A 18 29.67 11.70 15.06
C LEU A 18 30.59 12.27 16.14
N GLY A 19 30.79 13.58 16.15
CA GLY A 19 31.62 14.25 17.14
C GLY A 19 31.08 14.14 18.56
N ALA A 20 29.76 14.22 18.76
CA ALA A 20 29.15 14.00 20.07
C ALA A 20 29.30 12.55 20.56
N ARG A 21 29.16 11.55 19.68
CA ARG A 21 29.45 10.15 20.04
C ARG A 21 30.90 9.97 20.45
N LEU A 22 31.84 10.46 19.62
CA LEU A 22 33.27 10.42 19.92
C LEU A 22 33.62 11.17 21.21
N ALA A 23 32.87 12.22 21.59
CA ALA A 23 33.07 12.96 22.83
C ALA A 23 32.82 12.13 24.09
N GLY A 24 32.05 11.03 24.02
CA GLY A 24 31.90 10.05 25.10
C GLY A 24 32.75 8.79 24.95
N GLU A 25 33.04 8.33 23.72
CA GLU A 25 33.90 7.15 23.48
C GLU A 25 35.38 7.37 23.90
N VAL A 26 35.79 8.60 24.21
CA VAL A 26 37.11 8.85 24.84
C VAL A 26 37.17 8.35 26.28
N LYS A 27 38.37 8.00 26.75
CA LYS A 27 38.61 7.52 28.12
C LYS A 27 38.07 8.50 29.16
N GLY A 28 37.25 8.01 30.11
CA GLY A 28 36.49 8.77 31.12
C GLY A 28 37.12 10.06 31.63
N LYS A 29 38.40 10.03 32.07
CA LYS A 29 39.14 11.20 32.56
C LYS A 29 39.42 12.33 31.54
N PHE A 30 38.91 12.22 30.31
CA PHE A 30 38.91 13.28 29.30
C PHE A 30 37.49 13.65 28.85
N GLN A 31 36.45 12.94 29.30
CA GLN A 31 35.07 13.14 28.86
C GLN A 31 34.51 14.51 29.27
N GLU A 32 34.85 15.03 30.45
CA GLU A 32 34.46 16.39 30.86
C GLU A 32 34.91 17.46 29.84
N GLU A 33 36.14 17.36 29.34
CA GLU A 33 36.72 18.28 28.37
C GLU A 33 36.08 18.12 26.98
N THR A 34 35.87 16.88 26.52
CA THR A 34 35.30 16.60 25.19
C THR A 34 33.80 16.80 25.11
N VAL A 35 33.03 16.45 26.14
CA VAL A 35 31.61 16.79 26.28
C VAL A 35 31.46 18.31 26.42
N GLY A 36 32.39 18.98 27.09
CA GLY A 36 32.50 20.45 27.12
C GLY A 36 32.58 21.10 25.73
N LEU A 37 33.26 20.47 24.76
CA LEU A 37 33.27 20.96 23.37
C LEU A 37 31.88 20.90 22.73
N VAL A 38 31.13 19.82 22.94
CA VAL A 38 29.76 19.64 22.42
C VAL A 38 28.81 20.66 23.07
N LEU A 39 28.96 20.91 24.38
CA LEU A 39 28.22 21.96 25.09
C LEU A 39 28.58 23.37 24.59
N GLY A 40 29.81 23.58 24.15
CA GLY A 40 30.33 24.85 23.62
C GLY A 40 29.80 25.25 22.23
N LEU A 41 29.16 24.34 21.48
CA LEU A 41 28.64 24.62 20.14
C LEU A 41 27.61 25.78 20.13
N PRO A 42 27.49 26.58 19.04
CA PRO A 42 26.55 27.70 18.95
C PRO A 42 25.12 27.27 18.60
N LEU A 43 24.59 26.24 19.28
CA LEU A 43 23.31 25.59 18.96
C LEU A 43 22.17 25.97 19.93
N PRO A 44 20.90 25.93 19.48
CA PRO A 44 19.72 25.98 20.36
C PRO A 44 19.75 24.90 21.45
N ARG A 45 19.20 25.21 22.64
CA ARG A 45 19.23 24.33 23.83
C ARG A 45 18.72 22.91 23.57
N LEU A 46 17.69 22.77 22.72
CA LEU A 46 17.12 21.48 22.32
C LEU A 46 18.16 20.56 21.69
N PHE A 47 18.80 21.00 20.60
CA PHE A 47 19.82 20.23 19.90
C PHE A 47 21.05 19.93 20.78
N LYS A 48 21.43 20.85 21.69
CA LYS A 48 22.47 20.56 22.68
C LYS A 48 22.10 19.37 23.57
N VAL A 49 20.88 19.35 24.11
CA VAL A 49 20.38 18.25 24.95
C VAL A 49 20.34 16.92 24.19
N GLU A 50 19.98 16.94 22.90
CA GLU A 50 19.99 15.73 22.06
C GLU A 50 21.41 15.21 21.81
N LEU A 51 22.36 16.09 21.47
CA LEU A 51 23.77 15.74 21.30
C LEU A 51 24.40 15.25 22.61
N MET A 52 24.08 15.85 23.75
CA MET A 52 24.46 15.35 25.08
C MET A 52 24.00 13.90 25.27
N GLY A 53 22.75 13.59 24.92
CA GLY A 53 22.22 12.22 24.96
C GLY A 53 22.91 11.22 24.02
N VAL A 54 23.56 11.70 22.96
CA VAL A 54 24.35 10.86 22.02
C VAL A 54 25.77 10.59 22.55
N THR A 55 26.28 11.38 23.50
CA THR A 55 27.59 11.13 24.13
C THR A 55 27.63 9.84 24.94
N LYS A 56 26.53 9.46 25.60
CA LYS A 56 26.49 8.41 26.62
C LYS A 56 27.51 8.58 27.78
N SER A 57 27.89 9.81 28.10
CA SER A 57 28.83 10.10 29.19
C SER A 57 28.11 10.65 30.43
N ASP A 58 28.52 10.18 31.61
CA ASP A 58 28.11 10.75 32.90
C ASP A 58 28.42 12.26 32.99
N ALA A 59 29.47 12.73 32.32
CA ALA A 59 29.84 14.15 32.30
C ALA A 59 28.76 15.05 31.65
N ALA A 60 27.86 14.48 30.85
CA ALA A 60 26.73 15.20 30.27
C ALA A 60 25.53 15.32 31.24
N VAL A 61 25.39 14.40 32.20
CA VAL A 61 24.20 14.27 33.07
C VAL A 61 23.88 15.56 33.85
N PRO A 62 24.85 16.26 34.50
CA PRO A 62 24.55 17.47 35.26
C PRO A 62 23.98 18.62 34.42
N GLU A 63 24.30 18.71 33.13
CA GLU A 63 23.77 19.76 32.25
C GLU A 63 22.40 19.36 31.66
N VAL A 64 22.20 18.07 31.34
CA VAL A 64 20.90 17.56 30.89
C VAL A 64 19.86 17.61 32.02
N ILE A 65 20.25 17.39 33.28
CA ILE A 65 19.35 17.57 34.43
C ILE A 65 18.80 19.00 34.50
N LYS A 66 19.61 20.05 34.24
CA LYS A 66 19.14 21.46 34.18
C LYS A 66 18.12 21.72 33.07
N ALA A 67 17.99 20.82 32.09
CA ALA A 67 16.97 20.90 31.04
C ALA A 67 15.65 20.22 31.42
N LEU A 68 15.61 19.42 32.50
CA LEU A 68 14.36 18.96 33.12
C LEU A 68 13.59 20.12 33.77
N GLU A 69 14.26 21.20 34.16
CA GLU A 69 13.66 22.41 34.74
C GLU A 69 13.28 23.46 33.68
N ASP A 70 13.48 23.19 32.38
CA ASP A 70 13.11 24.14 31.33
C ASP A 70 11.60 24.41 31.30
N SER A 71 11.19 25.66 31.06
CA SER A 71 9.77 26.03 30.99
C SER A 71 9.03 25.33 29.84
N LYS A 72 9.73 25.00 28.75
CA LYS A 72 9.19 24.32 27.57
C LYS A 72 9.08 22.81 27.80
N SER A 73 7.87 22.27 27.72
CA SER A 73 7.58 20.83 27.92
C SER A 73 8.36 19.90 26.99
N HIS A 74 8.57 20.29 25.73
CA HIS A 74 9.37 19.50 24.78
C HIS A 74 10.85 19.42 25.20
N ILE A 75 11.45 20.50 25.71
CA ILE A 75 12.85 20.45 26.18
C ILE A 75 12.98 19.48 27.36
N ARG A 76 12.02 19.48 28.29
CA ARG A 76 11.97 18.49 29.39
C ARG A 76 11.87 17.05 28.86
N CYS A 77 11.01 16.79 27.87
CA CYS A 77 10.87 15.45 27.27
C CYS A 77 12.13 14.99 26.53
N HIS A 78 12.81 15.88 25.79
CA HIS A 78 14.07 15.55 25.13
C HIS A 78 15.22 15.37 26.13
N ALA A 79 15.22 16.10 27.26
CA ALA A 79 16.16 15.90 28.37
C ALA A 79 15.98 14.53 29.04
N VAL A 80 14.74 14.14 29.36
CA VAL A 80 14.41 12.78 29.82
C VAL A 80 14.91 11.71 28.85
N ASN A 81 14.64 11.88 27.55
CA ASN A 81 15.08 10.95 26.51
C ASN A 81 16.61 10.95 26.31
N ALA A 82 17.31 12.05 26.62
CA ALA A 82 18.76 12.11 26.62
C ALA A 82 19.36 11.37 27.83
N LEU A 83 18.80 11.53 29.04
CA LEU A 83 19.23 10.78 30.23
C LEU A 83 19.01 9.27 30.06
N GLY A 84 17.87 8.85 29.51
CA GLY A 84 17.59 7.45 29.17
C GLY A 84 18.43 6.88 28.01
N LYS A 85 19.08 7.73 27.20
CA LYS A 85 20.11 7.30 26.22
C LYS A 85 21.50 7.18 26.85
N ILE A 86 21.78 7.99 27.87
CA ILE A 86 23.05 7.95 28.62
C ILE A 86 23.10 6.71 29.52
N GLY A 87 21.99 6.34 30.16
CA GLY A 87 21.92 5.09 30.94
C GLY A 87 22.56 5.18 32.33
N SER A 88 22.72 6.38 32.90
CA SER A 88 23.43 6.59 34.17
C SER A 88 22.50 6.56 35.38
N ASP A 89 22.87 5.80 36.42
CA ASP A 89 22.24 5.82 37.74
C ASP A 89 22.18 7.23 38.35
N THR A 90 23.16 8.09 38.05
CA THR A 90 23.18 9.47 38.57
C THR A 90 21.99 10.32 38.09
N ALA A 91 21.33 9.91 37.00
CA ALA A 91 20.11 10.54 36.51
C ALA A 91 18.84 10.11 37.26
N VAL A 92 18.86 8.95 37.92
CA VAL A 92 17.64 8.31 38.47
C VAL A 92 16.91 9.19 39.49
N PRO A 93 17.54 9.86 40.47
CA PRO A 93 16.83 10.74 41.40
C PRO A 93 16.14 11.93 40.70
N ALA A 94 16.78 12.50 39.67
CA ALA A 94 16.20 13.60 38.89
C ALA A 94 15.04 13.13 38.01
N LEU A 95 15.11 11.91 37.48
CA LEU A 95 14.04 11.28 36.73
C LEU A 95 12.86 10.85 37.64
N ILE A 96 13.11 10.40 38.87
CA ILE A 96 12.03 10.15 39.85
C ILE A 96 11.28 11.46 40.14
N ASN A 97 12.00 12.55 40.41
CA ASN A 97 11.38 13.88 40.55
C ASN A 97 10.60 14.29 39.28
N ALA A 98 11.09 13.93 38.08
CA ALA A 98 10.40 14.20 36.81
C ALA A 98 9.04 13.47 36.64
N LEU A 99 8.80 12.35 37.35
CA LEU A 99 7.48 11.71 37.42
C LEU A 99 6.48 12.53 38.26
N GLU A 100 6.96 13.08 39.38
CA GLU A 100 6.13 13.66 40.43
C GLU A 100 5.63 15.09 40.14
N TYR A 101 6.16 15.78 39.11
CA TYR A 101 5.67 17.11 38.72
C TYR A 101 4.14 17.10 38.54
N SER A 102 3.47 17.96 39.31
CA SER A 102 2.04 17.84 39.62
C SER A 102 1.10 18.60 38.69
N ASN A 103 1.62 19.32 37.69
CA ASN A 103 0.81 19.96 36.67
C ASN A 103 0.17 18.93 35.72
N SER A 104 -1.15 18.79 35.84
CA SER A 104 -2.04 17.74 35.30
C SER A 104 -2.16 17.64 33.76
N SER A 105 -1.17 18.14 33.01
CA SER A 105 -1.19 18.24 31.55
C SER A 105 0.05 17.63 30.85
N ASN A 106 0.91 16.91 31.59
CA ASN A 106 2.21 16.41 31.08
C ASN A 106 2.33 14.86 31.12
N TYR A 107 1.28 14.12 30.74
CA TYR A 107 1.36 12.64 30.68
C TYR A 107 2.51 12.14 29.77
N HIS A 108 2.78 12.84 28.66
CA HIS A 108 3.94 12.58 27.80
C HIS A 108 5.28 12.63 28.56
N LEU A 109 5.46 13.55 29.50
CA LEU A 109 6.71 13.66 30.27
C LEU A 109 6.86 12.43 31.17
N ARG A 110 5.81 12.07 31.90
CA ARG A 110 5.77 10.88 32.77
C ARG A 110 6.04 9.59 31.98
N TRP A 111 5.41 9.43 30.82
CA TRP A 111 5.61 8.26 29.96
C TRP A 111 7.04 8.16 29.43
N ASN A 112 7.61 9.25 28.91
CA ASN A 112 9.04 9.28 28.53
C ASN A 112 9.95 8.97 29.73
N THR A 113 9.60 9.44 30.93
CA THR A 113 10.40 9.25 32.15
C THR A 113 10.39 7.81 32.64
N VAL A 114 9.23 7.17 32.65
CA VAL A 114 9.07 5.73 32.89
C VAL A 114 9.92 4.91 31.91
N ASN A 115 9.86 5.24 30.60
CA ASN A 115 10.65 4.58 29.57
C ASN A 115 12.16 4.84 29.71
N ALA A 116 12.56 6.00 30.25
CA ALA A 116 13.97 6.31 30.51
C ALA A 116 14.51 5.55 31.73
N LEU A 117 13.71 5.43 32.80
CA LEU A 117 14.06 4.66 34.00
C LEU A 117 14.21 3.16 33.69
N GLY A 118 13.30 2.57 32.90
CA GLY A 118 13.43 1.18 32.44
C GLY A 118 14.73 0.92 31.66
N LYS A 119 15.11 1.85 30.77
CA LYS A 119 16.35 1.77 29.98
C LYS A 119 17.65 1.98 30.78
N ILE A 120 17.58 2.67 31.93
CA ILE A 120 18.72 2.76 32.85
C ILE A 120 18.88 1.44 33.63
N GLY A 121 17.79 0.70 33.88
CA GLY A 121 17.85 -0.62 34.52
C GLY A 121 18.08 -0.60 36.03
N SER A 122 17.95 0.57 36.68
CA SER A 122 18.32 0.75 38.09
C SER A 122 17.24 0.26 39.05
N ASP A 123 17.62 -0.62 40.00
CA ASP A 123 16.77 -1.01 41.15
C ASP A 123 16.23 0.19 41.93
N ALA A 124 17.00 1.29 42.00
CA ALA A 124 16.59 2.53 42.67
C ALA A 124 15.32 3.17 42.07
N ALA A 125 14.98 2.85 40.81
CA ALA A 125 13.77 3.31 40.16
C ALA A 125 12.50 2.52 40.54
N VAL A 126 12.65 1.28 41.05
CA VAL A 126 11.53 0.34 41.22
C VAL A 126 10.41 0.89 42.12
N PRO A 127 10.66 1.51 43.28
CA PRO A 127 9.58 2.07 44.12
C PRO A 127 8.75 3.16 43.41
N ALA A 128 9.40 4.00 42.59
CA ALA A 128 8.73 5.05 41.83
C ALA A 128 7.93 4.48 40.65
N LEU A 129 8.45 3.44 39.99
CA LEU A 129 7.73 2.72 38.93
C LEU A 129 6.54 1.90 39.47
N ILE A 130 6.65 1.32 40.66
CA ILE A 130 5.52 0.69 41.37
C ILE A 130 4.41 1.72 41.65
N ASN A 131 4.76 2.95 42.05
CA ASN A 131 3.79 4.04 42.19
C ASN A 131 3.17 4.44 40.84
N ALA A 132 3.97 4.48 39.76
CA ALA A 132 3.50 4.79 38.41
C ALA A 132 2.48 3.79 37.84
N LEU A 133 2.43 2.54 38.34
CA LEU A 133 1.35 1.57 38.04
C LEU A 133 -0.04 2.06 38.48
N GLN A 134 -0.13 3.01 39.41
CA GLN A 134 -1.40 3.55 39.93
C GLN A 134 -1.80 4.90 39.31
N TYR A 135 -1.02 5.44 38.36
CA TYR A 135 -1.31 6.74 37.75
C TYR A 135 -2.57 6.71 36.87
N SER A 136 -3.23 7.86 36.71
CA SER A 136 -4.41 8.04 35.85
C SER A 136 -4.18 7.62 34.40
N ASP A 137 -2.96 7.84 33.92
CA ASP A 137 -2.61 7.82 32.51
C ASP A 137 -2.30 6.38 32.06
N SER A 138 -3.13 5.82 31.16
CA SER A 138 -3.06 4.41 30.75
C SER A 138 -1.68 3.98 30.25
N ASP A 139 -1.05 4.79 29.42
CA ASP A 139 0.25 4.45 28.83
C ASP A 139 1.41 4.59 29.82
N VAL A 140 1.26 5.43 30.86
CA VAL A 140 2.22 5.48 31.98
C VAL A 140 2.14 4.19 32.80
N ARG A 141 0.94 3.67 33.10
CA ARG A 141 0.78 2.37 33.78
C ARG A 141 1.34 1.20 32.95
N LYS A 142 1.04 1.15 31.65
CA LYS A 142 1.57 0.12 30.74
C LYS A 142 3.09 0.17 30.67
N GLY A 143 3.65 1.36 30.49
CA GLY A 143 5.10 1.59 30.48
C GLY A 143 5.75 1.23 31.82
N ALA A 144 5.08 1.47 32.95
CA ALA A 144 5.62 1.17 34.27
C ALA A 144 5.73 -0.34 34.48
N ALA A 145 4.72 -1.11 34.07
CA ALA A 145 4.80 -2.58 34.09
C ALA A 145 5.93 -3.09 33.16
N GLU A 146 6.07 -2.51 31.97
CA GLU A 146 7.14 -2.87 31.02
C GLU A 146 8.54 -2.54 31.55
N ALA A 147 8.75 -1.34 32.09
CA ALA A 147 10.01 -0.89 32.68
C ALA A 147 10.43 -1.71 33.91
N LEU A 148 9.48 -2.10 34.77
CA LEU A 148 9.76 -3.02 35.89
C LEU A 148 10.23 -4.39 35.38
N GLY A 149 9.66 -4.88 34.27
CA GLY A 149 10.10 -6.09 33.60
C GLY A 149 11.41 -5.96 32.81
N GLU A 150 11.87 -4.74 32.52
CA GLU A 150 13.19 -4.47 31.91
C GLU A 150 14.29 -4.34 32.96
N ILE A 151 13.99 -3.81 34.14
CA ILE A 151 14.88 -3.81 35.31
C ILE A 151 15.08 -5.24 35.85
N GLY A 152 14.03 -6.08 35.81
CA GLY A 152 14.12 -7.49 36.23
C GLY A 152 14.09 -7.73 37.74
N SER A 153 13.80 -6.70 38.55
CA SER A 153 13.89 -6.75 40.01
C SER A 153 12.80 -7.61 40.66
N ASP A 154 13.21 -8.53 41.53
CA ASP A 154 12.29 -9.33 42.36
C ASP A 154 11.39 -8.47 43.27
N SER A 155 11.86 -7.28 43.64
CA SER A 155 11.08 -6.30 44.43
C SER A 155 9.84 -5.79 43.69
N ALA A 156 9.78 -5.91 42.36
CA ALA A 156 8.62 -5.56 41.55
C ALA A 156 7.52 -6.63 41.52
N VAL A 157 7.85 -7.90 41.82
CA VAL A 157 6.94 -9.05 41.63
C VAL A 157 5.58 -8.86 42.32
N PRO A 158 5.48 -8.46 43.61
CA PRO A 158 4.17 -8.30 44.26
C PRO A 158 3.28 -7.24 43.60
N ALA A 159 3.88 -6.15 43.10
CA ALA A 159 3.15 -5.08 42.43
C ALA A 159 2.68 -5.50 41.03
N LEU A 160 3.50 -6.27 40.30
CA LEU A 160 3.15 -6.83 38.99
C LEU A 160 2.05 -7.91 39.11
N ILE A 161 2.09 -8.75 40.15
CA ILE A 161 1.02 -9.72 40.45
C ILE A 161 -0.32 -8.99 40.67
N ASN A 162 -0.34 -7.88 41.42
CA ASN A 162 -1.53 -7.04 41.57
C ASN A 162 -1.97 -6.44 40.21
N ALA A 163 -1.03 -6.02 39.36
CA ALA A 163 -1.31 -5.48 38.03
C ALA A 163 -1.92 -6.52 37.05
N LEU A 164 -1.77 -7.84 37.28
CA LEU A 164 -2.52 -8.87 36.55
C LEU A 164 -4.04 -8.80 36.75
N GLN A 165 -4.50 -8.13 37.80
CA GLN A 165 -5.93 -7.92 38.10
C GLN A 165 -6.47 -6.59 37.57
N HIS A 166 -5.61 -5.71 37.02
CA HIS A 166 -5.97 -4.35 36.66
C HIS A 166 -7.06 -4.27 35.57
N SER A 167 -7.95 -3.26 35.62
CA SER A 167 -9.09 -3.12 34.70
C SER A 167 -8.70 -2.95 33.22
N ASP A 168 -7.67 -2.15 32.96
CA ASP A 168 -6.98 -1.95 31.68
C ASP A 168 -6.30 -3.25 31.20
N SER A 169 -6.71 -3.77 30.05
CA SER A 169 -6.17 -5.02 29.47
C SER A 169 -4.72 -4.91 29.02
N GLY A 170 -4.26 -3.70 28.64
CA GLY A 170 -2.86 -3.46 28.29
C GLY A 170 -1.95 -3.61 29.49
N VAL A 171 -2.37 -3.08 30.65
CA VAL A 171 -1.64 -3.23 31.92
C VAL A 171 -1.53 -4.70 32.32
N ARG A 172 -2.62 -5.49 32.25
CA ARG A 172 -2.58 -6.93 32.55
C ARG A 172 -1.61 -7.69 31.66
N LYS A 173 -1.64 -7.42 30.34
CA LYS A 173 -0.71 -8.03 29.37
C LYS A 173 0.75 -7.68 29.70
N ARG A 174 1.06 -6.39 29.93
CA ARG A 174 2.42 -5.95 30.28
C ARG A 174 2.90 -6.53 31.61
N ALA A 175 2.03 -6.67 32.61
CA ALA A 175 2.37 -7.33 33.86
C ALA A 175 2.71 -8.82 33.68
N ALA A 176 1.95 -9.55 32.86
CA ALA A 176 2.25 -10.95 32.53
C ALA A 176 3.53 -11.12 31.68
N GLU A 177 3.84 -10.15 30.81
CA GLU A 177 5.12 -10.09 30.09
C GLU A 177 6.29 -9.77 31.02
N ALA A 178 6.12 -8.82 31.96
CA ALA A 178 7.15 -8.43 32.93
C ALA A 178 7.50 -9.56 33.91
N LEU A 179 6.50 -10.24 34.48
CA LEU A 179 6.73 -11.43 35.32
C LEU A 179 7.40 -12.57 34.52
N GLY A 180 7.05 -12.72 33.25
CA GLY A 180 7.74 -13.63 32.32
C GLY A 180 9.20 -13.27 32.05
N LYS A 181 9.54 -11.98 31.97
CA LYS A 181 10.93 -11.49 31.85
C LYS A 181 11.73 -11.65 33.14
N ILE A 182 11.12 -11.42 34.30
CA ILE A 182 11.76 -11.55 35.63
C ILE A 182 12.09 -13.03 35.93
N GLY A 183 11.17 -13.95 35.63
CA GLY A 183 11.46 -15.40 35.59
C GLY A 183 11.80 -16.09 36.92
N SER A 184 11.70 -15.40 38.06
CA SER A 184 12.15 -15.89 39.36
C SER A 184 11.19 -16.86 40.05
N ASP A 185 11.71 -17.67 40.97
CA ASP A 185 10.93 -18.58 41.82
C ASP A 185 9.87 -17.83 42.67
N THR A 186 10.17 -16.58 43.05
CA THR A 186 9.23 -15.66 43.70
C THR A 186 8.01 -15.39 42.82
N ALA A 187 8.24 -15.13 41.52
CA ALA A 187 7.17 -14.93 40.54
C ALA A 187 6.40 -16.23 40.28
N VAL A 188 7.08 -17.37 40.08
CA VAL A 188 6.44 -18.68 39.88
C VAL A 188 5.51 -19.03 41.05
N SER A 189 6.00 -18.90 42.29
CA SER A 189 5.22 -19.21 43.50
C SER A 189 4.00 -18.30 43.66
N ALA A 190 4.13 -17.00 43.37
CA ALA A 190 3.02 -16.06 43.42
C ALA A 190 2.00 -16.28 42.28
N LEU A 191 2.46 -16.68 41.11
CA LEU A 191 1.61 -16.98 39.94
C LEU A 191 0.82 -18.29 40.10
N ILE A 192 1.39 -19.31 40.76
CA ILE A 192 0.67 -20.54 41.14
C ILE A 192 -0.55 -20.19 42.00
N ASN A 193 -0.36 -19.40 43.07
CA ASN A 193 -1.47 -18.92 43.91
C ASN A 193 -2.49 -18.07 43.14
N ALA A 194 -2.07 -17.41 42.05
CA ALA A 194 -2.96 -16.62 41.19
C ALA A 194 -3.81 -17.45 40.22
N LEU A 195 -3.51 -18.74 40.01
CA LEU A 195 -4.38 -19.67 39.27
C LEU A 195 -5.66 -20.00 40.03
N GLU A 196 -5.60 -20.07 41.37
CA GLU A 196 -6.73 -20.39 42.26
C GLU A 196 -7.72 -19.21 42.45
N HIS A 197 -7.44 -18.06 41.83
CA HIS A 197 -8.19 -16.83 42.07
C HIS A 197 -9.63 -16.86 41.52
N SER A 198 -10.61 -16.32 42.26
CA SER A 198 -12.03 -16.39 41.89
C SER A 198 -12.41 -15.64 40.59
N ASN A 199 -11.56 -14.71 40.14
CA ASN A 199 -11.72 -14.01 38.87
C ASN A 199 -10.88 -14.69 37.77
N SER A 200 -11.57 -15.39 36.85
CA SER A 200 -10.95 -16.12 35.74
C SER A 200 -10.02 -15.32 34.82
N VAL A 201 -10.14 -13.98 34.78
CA VAL A 201 -9.19 -13.12 34.05
C VAL A 201 -7.79 -13.18 34.70
N VAL A 202 -7.71 -13.30 36.01
CA VAL A 202 -6.46 -13.42 36.77
C VAL A 202 -5.82 -14.78 36.48
N CYS A 203 -6.59 -15.86 36.56
CA CYS A 203 -6.15 -17.23 36.22
C CYS A 203 -5.60 -17.31 34.79
N PHE A 204 -6.27 -16.66 33.82
CA PHE A 204 -5.84 -16.61 32.42
C PHE A 204 -4.47 -15.92 32.28
N ASN A 205 -4.28 -14.74 32.89
CA ASN A 205 -3.01 -14.02 32.80
C ASN A 205 -1.89 -14.74 33.58
N ALA A 206 -2.23 -15.40 34.70
CA ALA A 206 -1.29 -16.18 35.48
C ALA A 206 -0.79 -17.40 34.69
N ALA A 207 -1.70 -18.15 34.05
CA ALA A 207 -1.33 -19.25 33.15
C ALA A 207 -0.49 -18.76 31.96
N GLU A 208 -0.80 -17.59 31.39
CA GLU A 208 0.03 -16.99 30.34
C GLU A 208 1.44 -16.63 30.82
N ALA A 209 1.59 -16.08 32.03
CA ALA A 209 2.89 -15.75 32.61
C ALA A 209 3.71 -17.02 32.93
N LEU A 210 3.10 -18.03 33.57
CA LEU A 210 3.75 -19.31 33.87
C LEU A 210 4.23 -20.01 32.59
N GLY A 211 3.41 -20.03 31.54
CA GLY A 211 3.78 -20.53 30.21
C GLY A 211 4.79 -19.66 29.44
N LYS A 212 5.20 -18.50 29.96
CA LYS A 212 6.34 -17.71 29.47
C LYS A 212 7.61 -17.94 30.30
N ILE A 213 7.47 -18.18 31.61
CA ILE A 213 8.61 -18.52 32.50
C ILE A 213 9.13 -19.94 32.19
N GLY A 214 8.24 -20.88 31.86
CA GLY A 214 8.65 -22.24 31.45
C GLY A 214 9.03 -23.17 32.61
N SER A 215 8.72 -22.82 33.86
CA SER A 215 9.11 -23.61 35.03
C SER A 215 8.23 -24.85 35.24
N ASP A 216 8.84 -26.04 35.28
CA ASP A 216 8.20 -27.31 35.61
C ASP A 216 7.47 -27.28 36.97
N ALA A 217 7.92 -26.46 37.93
CA ALA A 217 7.29 -26.33 39.24
C ALA A 217 5.83 -25.82 39.16
N ALA A 218 5.44 -25.18 38.05
CA ALA A 218 4.09 -24.73 37.79
C ALA A 218 3.16 -25.81 37.22
N VAL A 219 3.70 -26.93 36.72
CA VAL A 219 2.94 -27.93 35.97
C VAL A 219 1.82 -28.59 36.78
N PRO A 220 1.99 -28.95 38.07
CA PRO A 220 0.88 -29.51 38.87
C PRO A 220 -0.30 -28.53 39.00
N ALA A 221 -0.04 -27.26 39.34
CA ALA A 221 -1.08 -26.25 39.49
C ALA A 221 -1.75 -25.88 38.15
N LEU A 222 -0.99 -25.92 37.05
CA LEU A 222 -1.56 -25.81 35.70
C LEU A 222 -2.42 -27.03 35.35
N ILE A 223 -2.02 -28.24 35.72
CA ILE A 223 -2.84 -29.45 35.55
C ILE A 223 -4.18 -29.32 36.29
N ASP A 224 -4.18 -28.84 37.53
CA ASP A 224 -5.43 -28.60 38.28
C ASP A 224 -6.28 -27.48 37.64
N ALA A 225 -5.63 -26.41 37.13
CA ALA A 225 -6.30 -25.33 36.41
C ALA A 225 -6.95 -25.76 35.07
N LEU A 226 -6.65 -26.95 34.54
CA LEU A 226 -7.40 -27.53 33.42
C LEU A 226 -8.85 -27.90 33.80
N GLN A 227 -9.19 -27.98 35.09
CA GLN A 227 -10.59 -28.21 35.54
C GLN A 227 -11.40 -26.90 35.67
N HIS A 228 -10.81 -25.74 35.34
CA HIS A 228 -11.46 -24.45 35.52
C HIS A 228 -12.73 -24.27 34.64
N SER A 229 -13.81 -23.74 35.21
CA SER A 229 -15.14 -23.65 34.56
C SER A 229 -15.16 -22.81 33.28
N ASN A 230 -14.46 -21.66 33.26
CA ASN A 230 -14.26 -20.85 32.07
C ASN A 230 -13.27 -21.53 31.10
N PHE A 231 -13.73 -21.83 29.88
CA PHE A 231 -12.95 -22.49 28.83
C PHE A 231 -11.74 -21.68 28.35
N ASP A 232 -11.77 -20.34 28.43
CA ASP A 232 -10.63 -19.51 28.02
C ASP A 232 -9.41 -19.73 28.92
N VAL A 233 -9.64 -20.01 30.21
CA VAL A 233 -8.58 -20.41 31.16
C VAL A 233 -8.03 -21.77 30.75
N ARG A 234 -8.88 -22.80 30.60
CA ARG A 234 -8.45 -24.16 30.20
C ARG A 234 -7.63 -24.14 28.90
N LYS A 235 -8.09 -23.40 27.89
CA LYS A 235 -7.41 -23.17 26.61
C LYS A 235 -6.00 -22.59 26.79
N ARG A 236 -5.86 -21.54 27.63
CA ARG A 236 -4.57 -20.89 27.89
C ARG A 236 -3.64 -21.77 28.75
N VAL A 237 -4.20 -22.52 29.69
CA VAL A 237 -3.47 -23.48 30.53
C VAL A 237 -2.91 -24.63 29.68
N ALA A 238 -3.70 -25.22 28.76
CA ALA A 238 -3.21 -26.22 27.81
C ALA A 238 -2.07 -25.67 26.94
N GLU A 239 -2.21 -24.43 26.44
CA GLU A 239 -1.14 -23.75 25.70
C GLU A 239 0.13 -23.49 26.55
N ALA A 240 -0.02 -23.22 27.85
CA ALA A 240 1.10 -23.03 28.78
C ALA A 240 1.85 -24.33 29.06
N LEU A 241 1.12 -25.43 29.32
CA LEU A 241 1.70 -26.76 29.49
C LEU A 241 2.48 -27.20 28.22
N GLY A 242 1.91 -26.94 27.04
CA GLY A 242 2.59 -27.16 25.76
C GLY A 242 3.75 -26.21 25.44
N LYS A 243 4.03 -25.20 26.26
CA LYS A 243 5.25 -24.36 26.18
C LYS A 243 6.31 -24.78 27.19
N ILE A 244 5.89 -25.29 28.35
CA ILE A 244 6.80 -25.90 29.34
C ILE A 244 7.35 -27.22 28.78
N GLY A 245 6.55 -27.98 28.04
CA GLY A 245 6.98 -29.22 27.37
C GLY A 245 7.05 -30.45 28.29
N SER A 246 6.52 -30.36 29.51
CA SER A 246 6.62 -31.41 30.52
C SER A 246 5.77 -32.64 30.18
N ASP A 247 6.41 -33.81 30.09
CA ASP A 247 5.74 -35.10 29.84
C ASP A 247 4.67 -35.45 30.87
N THR A 248 4.80 -34.91 32.09
CA THR A 248 3.81 -35.07 33.18
C THR A 248 2.41 -34.59 32.77
N ALA A 249 2.32 -33.60 31.87
CA ALA A 249 1.06 -33.06 31.37
C ALA A 249 0.36 -33.95 30.33
N VAL A 250 1.06 -34.86 29.66
CA VAL A 250 0.55 -35.64 28.51
C VAL A 250 -0.72 -36.42 28.87
N SER A 251 -0.69 -37.11 30.02
CA SER A 251 -1.82 -37.94 30.49
C SER A 251 -3.10 -37.14 30.75
N VAL A 252 -2.97 -35.85 31.10
CA VAL A 252 -4.11 -34.96 31.36
C VAL A 252 -4.55 -34.27 30.08
N LEU A 253 -3.60 -33.81 29.25
CA LEU A 253 -3.89 -33.23 27.94
C LEU A 253 -4.64 -34.20 27.01
N ILE A 254 -4.41 -35.51 27.13
CA ILE A 254 -5.22 -36.56 26.47
C ILE A 254 -6.71 -36.42 26.80
N ASN A 255 -7.06 -36.21 28.07
CA ASN A 255 -8.47 -36.04 28.47
C ASN A 255 -9.04 -34.68 28.04
N VAL A 256 -8.18 -33.67 27.85
CA VAL A 256 -8.60 -32.31 27.42
C VAL A 256 -8.84 -32.23 25.91
N ILE A 257 -8.41 -33.22 25.11
CA ILE A 257 -8.83 -33.35 23.70
C ILE A 257 -10.37 -33.45 23.61
N GLU A 258 -10.99 -34.20 24.52
CA GLU A 258 -12.45 -34.43 24.61
C GLU A 258 -13.19 -33.30 25.37
N ASP A 259 -12.62 -32.10 25.49
CA ASP A 259 -13.29 -30.97 26.13
C ASP A 259 -14.57 -30.58 25.36
N SER A 260 -15.64 -30.35 26.12
CA SER A 260 -16.90 -29.71 25.69
C SER A 260 -16.77 -28.50 24.74
N ASN A 261 -15.63 -27.80 24.73
CA ASN A 261 -15.30 -26.73 23.81
C ASN A 261 -14.11 -27.13 22.92
N GLY A 262 -14.37 -27.37 21.64
CA GLY A 262 -13.36 -27.84 20.67
C GLY A 262 -12.12 -26.95 20.52
N TYR A 263 -12.17 -25.65 20.85
CA TYR A 263 -10.98 -24.80 20.87
C TYR A 263 -10.00 -25.17 21.99
N VAL A 264 -10.48 -25.76 23.08
CA VAL A 264 -9.64 -26.28 24.18
C VAL A 264 -8.98 -27.60 23.73
N GLY A 265 -9.75 -28.53 23.18
CA GLY A 265 -9.21 -29.79 22.63
C GLY A 265 -8.23 -29.59 21.48
N TRP A 266 -8.49 -28.61 20.60
CA TRP A 266 -7.56 -28.17 19.56
C TRP A 266 -6.24 -27.63 20.16
N LYS A 267 -6.29 -26.89 21.27
CA LYS A 267 -5.08 -26.47 21.99
C LYS A 267 -4.39 -27.61 22.74
N ALA A 268 -5.12 -28.61 23.23
CA ALA A 268 -4.51 -29.81 23.81
C ALA A 268 -3.76 -30.63 22.75
N ALA A 269 -4.31 -30.81 21.55
CA ALA A 269 -3.61 -31.43 20.42
C ALA A 269 -2.37 -30.62 20.01
N GLU A 270 -2.43 -29.28 19.97
CA GLU A 270 -1.26 -28.43 19.74
C GLU A 270 -0.20 -28.54 20.85
N ALA A 271 -0.62 -28.69 22.11
CA ALA A 271 0.27 -28.84 23.26
C ALA A 271 1.00 -30.19 23.25
N LEU A 272 0.27 -31.28 22.99
CA LEU A 272 0.85 -32.62 22.79
C LEU A 272 1.83 -32.62 21.62
N GLY A 273 1.53 -31.89 20.55
CA GLY A 273 2.43 -31.70 19.41
C GLY A 273 3.80 -31.11 19.78
N LYS A 274 3.83 -30.17 20.73
CA LYS A 274 5.06 -29.52 21.21
C LYS A 274 5.81 -30.32 22.26
N ILE A 275 5.12 -31.15 23.04
CA ILE A 275 5.76 -32.09 23.97
C ILE A 275 6.46 -33.21 23.17
N GLY A 276 5.82 -33.73 22.12
CA GLY A 276 6.46 -34.56 21.09
C GLY A 276 6.93 -35.96 21.49
N SER A 277 6.81 -36.35 22.76
CA SER A 277 7.19 -37.68 23.26
C SER A 277 6.33 -38.82 22.70
N ASP A 278 6.80 -40.06 22.80
CA ASP A 278 6.10 -41.25 22.26
C ASP A 278 4.65 -41.38 22.75
N ALA A 279 4.38 -40.99 24.01
CA ALA A 279 3.03 -40.99 24.58
C ALA A 279 2.15 -39.90 23.95
N ALA A 280 2.70 -38.70 23.69
CA ALA A 280 2.01 -37.62 23.00
C ALA A 280 1.78 -37.95 21.51
N VAL A 281 2.75 -38.59 20.84
CA VAL A 281 2.60 -39.13 19.48
C VAL A 281 1.46 -40.14 19.43
N PHE A 282 1.44 -41.14 20.33
CA PHE A 282 0.38 -42.14 20.38
C PHE A 282 -1.00 -41.51 20.63
N ALA A 283 -1.09 -40.50 21.49
CA ALA A 283 -2.31 -39.73 21.69
C ALA A 283 -2.79 -39.04 20.40
N LEU A 284 -1.91 -38.32 19.70
CA LEU A 284 -2.23 -37.64 18.45
C LEU A 284 -2.64 -38.61 17.34
N ILE A 285 -2.05 -39.81 17.28
CA ILE A 285 -2.46 -40.87 16.34
C ILE A 285 -3.90 -41.32 16.59
N ASN A 286 -4.31 -41.49 17.85
CA ASN A 286 -5.69 -41.82 18.19
C ASN A 286 -6.65 -40.63 17.91
N THR A 287 -6.17 -39.41 18.12
CA THR A 287 -6.90 -38.16 17.85
C THR A 287 -7.33 -38.01 16.38
N LEU A 288 -6.66 -38.69 15.44
CA LEU A 288 -7.05 -38.73 14.02
C LEU A 288 -8.43 -39.37 13.78
N GLN A 289 -9.02 -40.05 14.76
CA GLN A 289 -10.36 -40.66 14.71
C GLN A 289 -11.44 -39.82 15.42
N HIS A 290 -11.08 -38.66 15.97
CA HIS A 290 -11.98 -37.80 16.73
C HIS A 290 -13.11 -37.21 15.83
N PHE A 291 -14.27 -36.93 16.43
CA PHE A 291 -15.45 -36.48 15.68
C PHE A 291 -15.35 -35.00 15.26
N ASP A 292 -14.65 -34.17 16.03
CA ASP A 292 -14.37 -32.78 15.67
C ASP A 292 -13.22 -32.71 14.64
N TYR A 293 -13.53 -32.13 13.48
CA TYR A 293 -12.62 -31.98 12.36
C TYR A 293 -11.45 -31.03 12.65
N ASP A 294 -11.65 -29.95 13.42
CA ASP A 294 -10.58 -28.97 13.67
C ASP A 294 -9.52 -29.59 14.60
N VAL A 295 -9.97 -30.35 15.61
CA VAL A 295 -9.11 -31.17 16.48
C VAL A 295 -8.32 -32.20 15.66
N CYS A 296 -8.98 -32.97 14.79
CA CYS A 296 -8.32 -33.91 13.87
C CYS A 296 -7.29 -33.24 12.96
N SER A 297 -7.61 -32.07 12.40
CA SER A 297 -6.70 -31.34 11.52
C SER A 297 -5.42 -30.87 12.24
N ARG A 298 -5.53 -30.49 13.52
CA ARG A 298 -4.38 -30.13 14.35
C ARG A 298 -3.56 -31.35 14.77
N ALA A 299 -4.19 -32.51 14.99
CA ALA A 299 -3.43 -33.76 15.15
C ALA A 299 -2.62 -34.11 13.90
N VAL A 300 -3.17 -33.90 12.69
CA VAL A 300 -2.43 -34.05 11.43
C VAL A 300 -1.27 -33.06 11.30
N ASP A 301 -1.48 -31.78 11.61
CA ASP A 301 -0.40 -30.77 11.64
C ASP A 301 0.73 -31.20 12.58
N ALA A 302 0.39 -31.54 13.83
CA ALA A 302 1.35 -31.88 14.89
C ALA A 302 2.16 -33.16 14.57
N LEU A 303 1.52 -34.22 14.07
CA LEU A 303 2.23 -35.41 13.60
C LEU A 303 3.13 -35.07 12.40
N GLY A 304 2.70 -34.14 11.54
CA GLY A 304 3.47 -33.60 10.42
C GLY A 304 4.70 -32.78 10.83
N GLU A 305 4.69 -32.17 12.01
CA GLU A 305 5.84 -31.45 12.58
C GLU A 305 6.79 -32.45 13.28
N ILE A 306 6.26 -33.37 14.10
CA ILE A 306 7.06 -34.38 14.82
C ILE A 306 7.81 -35.34 13.87
N SER A 307 7.25 -35.64 12.69
CA SER A 307 7.95 -36.35 11.60
C SER A 307 8.47 -37.78 11.88
N SER A 308 8.15 -38.40 13.02
CA SER A 308 8.61 -39.76 13.38
C SER A 308 8.01 -40.86 12.47
N ASP A 309 8.62 -42.05 12.44
CA ASP A 309 8.09 -43.19 11.67
C ASP A 309 6.66 -43.58 12.06
N ALA A 310 6.30 -43.42 13.34
CA ALA A 310 4.94 -43.60 13.84
C ALA A 310 4.00 -42.52 13.28
N SER A 311 4.41 -41.25 13.30
CA SER A 311 3.66 -40.14 12.69
C SER A 311 3.48 -40.35 11.18
N VAL A 312 4.53 -40.71 10.45
CA VAL A 312 4.46 -41.03 9.01
C VAL A 312 3.46 -42.17 8.77
N SER A 313 3.55 -43.26 9.52
CA SER A 313 2.63 -44.40 9.39
C SER A 313 1.17 -44.03 9.65
N ALA A 314 0.91 -43.16 10.63
CA ALA A 314 -0.43 -42.67 10.94
C ALA A 314 -0.97 -41.72 9.85
N LEU A 315 -0.14 -40.79 9.38
CA LEU A 315 -0.48 -39.88 8.27
C LEU A 315 -0.78 -40.65 6.98
N ILE A 316 -0.04 -41.73 6.69
CA ILE A 316 -0.29 -42.62 5.55
C ILE A 316 -1.67 -43.31 5.64
N ASN A 317 -2.16 -43.57 6.85
CA ASN A 317 -3.53 -44.06 7.05
C ASN A 317 -4.57 -42.92 6.95
N ALA A 318 -4.25 -41.72 7.45
CA ALA A 318 -5.11 -40.53 7.36
C ALA A 318 -5.39 -40.08 5.91
N LEU A 319 -4.52 -40.42 4.95
CA LEU A 319 -4.78 -40.26 3.51
C LEU A 319 -6.10 -40.93 3.05
N LYS A 320 -6.52 -42.01 3.72
CA LYS A 320 -7.72 -42.82 3.41
C LYS A 320 -8.93 -42.44 4.27
N HIS A 321 -8.83 -41.35 5.04
CA HIS A 321 -9.86 -40.97 6.00
C HIS A 321 -11.18 -40.57 5.31
N SER A 322 -12.32 -40.90 5.93
CA SER A 322 -13.67 -40.71 5.37
C SER A 322 -14.00 -39.24 5.07
N ASN A 323 -13.54 -38.33 5.93
CA ASN A 323 -13.52 -36.90 5.65
C ASN A 323 -12.30 -36.57 4.76
N TYR A 324 -12.56 -36.38 3.47
CA TYR A 324 -11.56 -36.06 2.43
C TYR A 324 -10.65 -34.89 2.75
N LYS A 325 -11.07 -33.93 3.60
CA LYS A 325 -10.20 -32.84 4.05
C LYS A 325 -8.99 -33.37 4.82
N ILE A 326 -9.20 -34.30 5.75
CA ILE A 326 -8.12 -34.92 6.54
C ILE A 326 -7.09 -35.59 5.64
N GLY A 327 -7.53 -36.25 4.57
CA GLY A 327 -6.63 -36.80 3.54
C GLY A 327 -5.82 -35.74 2.78
N GLN A 328 -6.34 -34.52 2.63
CA GLN A 328 -5.58 -33.39 2.05
C GLN A 328 -4.52 -32.86 3.04
N TYR A 329 -4.86 -32.65 4.32
CA TYR A 329 -3.87 -32.24 5.32
C TYR A 329 -2.79 -33.32 5.51
N ALA A 330 -3.16 -34.59 5.49
CA ALA A 330 -2.21 -35.70 5.56
C ALA A 330 -1.27 -35.74 4.35
N ALA A 331 -1.78 -35.47 3.14
CA ALA A 331 -0.95 -35.34 1.95
C ALA A 331 0.01 -34.14 2.01
N GLU A 332 -0.42 -33.01 2.57
CA GLU A 332 0.45 -31.84 2.80
C GLU A 332 1.53 -32.16 3.85
N ALA A 333 1.18 -32.78 4.98
CA ALA A 333 2.11 -33.17 6.04
C ALA A 333 3.18 -34.15 5.52
N LEU A 334 2.77 -35.21 4.82
CA LEU A 334 3.70 -36.14 4.17
C LEU A 334 4.58 -35.46 3.11
N GLY A 335 4.06 -34.43 2.43
CA GLY A 335 4.82 -33.58 1.51
C GLY A 335 5.86 -32.66 2.18
N LYS A 336 5.66 -32.30 3.46
CA LYS A 336 6.67 -31.60 4.28
C LYS A 336 7.76 -32.57 4.76
N ILE A 337 7.37 -33.79 5.15
CA ILE A 337 8.29 -34.82 5.68
C ILE A 337 9.20 -35.37 4.58
N GLY A 338 8.67 -35.65 3.39
CA GLY A 338 9.45 -35.99 2.20
C GLY A 338 10.21 -37.33 2.20
N SER A 339 10.07 -38.16 3.25
CA SER A 339 10.71 -39.48 3.34
C SER A 339 10.23 -40.46 2.26
N ASP A 340 11.01 -41.50 1.94
CA ASP A 340 10.67 -42.47 0.88
C ASP A 340 9.32 -43.16 1.10
N ALA A 341 8.95 -43.42 2.36
CA ALA A 341 7.63 -43.95 2.74
C ALA A 341 6.51 -42.93 2.46
N ALA A 342 6.73 -41.66 2.82
CA ALA A 342 5.80 -40.57 2.53
C ALA A 342 5.62 -40.34 1.03
N VAL A 343 6.71 -40.30 0.26
CA VAL A 343 6.71 -40.19 -1.21
C VAL A 343 5.95 -41.36 -1.84
N THR A 344 6.24 -42.60 -1.41
CA THR A 344 5.55 -43.80 -1.93
C THR A 344 4.05 -43.75 -1.65
N ALA A 345 3.63 -43.30 -0.46
CA ALA A 345 2.21 -43.14 -0.15
C ALA A 345 1.53 -42.02 -0.95
N LEU A 346 2.21 -40.89 -1.16
CA LEU A 346 1.73 -39.80 -2.00
C LEU A 346 1.58 -40.22 -3.47
N ILE A 347 2.50 -41.02 -4.01
CA ILE A 347 2.42 -41.59 -5.37
C ILE A 347 1.16 -42.46 -5.51
N ASN A 348 0.90 -43.35 -4.55
CA ASN A 348 -0.34 -44.14 -4.53
C ASN A 348 -1.61 -43.26 -4.41
N THR A 349 -1.50 -42.13 -3.70
CA THR A 349 -2.59 -41.15 -3.51
C THR A 349 -2.95 -40.39 -4.80
N LEU A 350 -2.10 -40.39 -5.82
CA LEU A 350 -2.44 -39.88 -7.14
C LEU A 350 -3.62 -40.64 -7.79
N GLN A 351 -3.94 -41.85 -7.33
CA GLN A 351 -5.09 -42.65 -7.75
C GLN A 351 -6.25 -42.64 -6.73
N HIS A 352 -6.22 -41.77 -5.72
CA HIS A 352 -7.29 -41.64 -4.72
C HIS A 352 -8.63 -41.24 -5.37
N SER A 353 -9.76 -41.60 -4.75
CA SER A 353 -11.12 -41.34 -5.29
C SER A 353 -11.51 -39.86 -5.30
N ASP A 354 -11.23 -39.13 -4.21
CA ASP A 354 -11.42 -37.67 -4.15
C ASP A 354 -10.39 -36.90 -5.00
N SER A 355 -10.87 -35.91 -5.75
CA SER A 355 -10.05 -35.10 -6.66
C SER A 355 -9.20 -34.06 -5.94
N GLY A 356 -9.63 -33.55 -4.79
CA GLY A 356 -8.86 -32.61 -3.97
C GLY A 356 -7.67 -33.28 -3.30
N VAL A 357 -7.85 -34.51 -2.79
CA VAL A 357 -6.77 -35.38 -2.29
C VAL A 357 -5.75 -35.69 -3.40
N ARG A 358 -6.18 -36.13 -4.59
CA ARG A 358 -5.27 -36.32 -5.75
C ARG A 358 -4.47 -35.06 -6.08
N LYS A 359 -5.14 -33.91 -6.13
CA LYS A 359 -4.49 -32.61 -6.40
C LYS A 359 -3.44 -32.26 -5.34
N ARG A 360 -3.77 -32.44 -4.06
CA ARG A 360 -2.86 -32.13 -2.94
C ARG A 360 -1.66 -33.08 -2.91
N ALA A 361 -1.85 -34.36 -3.26
CA ALA A 361 -0.74 -35.31 -3.42
C ALA A 361 0.21 -34.92 -4.55
N ALA A 362 -0.30 -34.45 -5.70
CA ALA A 362 0.54 -33.90 -6.77
C ALA A 362 1.27 -32.61 -6.35
N GLU A 363 0.62 -31.73 -5.58
CA GLU A 363 1.25 -30.54 -4.99
C GLU A 363 2.35 -30.91 -3.97
N ALA A 364 2.13 -31.94 -3.15
CA ALA A 364 3.08 -32.46 -2.17
C ALA A 364 4.32 -33.08 -2.82
N LEU A 365 4.15 -34.00 -3.77
CA LEU A 365 5.24 -34.58 -4.56
C LEU A 365 6.05 -33.50 -5.29
N GLY A 366 5.38 -32.44 -5.73
CA GLY A 366 6.02 -31.26 -6.31
C GLY A 366 6.93 -30.48 -5.35
N LYS A 367 6.58 -30.41 -4.07
CA LYS A 367 7.43 -29.80 -3.03
C LYS A 367 8.64 -30.68 -2.69
N VAL A 368 8.49 -32.00 -2.73
CA VAL A 368 9.58 -32.95 -2.46
C VAL A 368 10.59 -33.00 -3.61
N GLY A 369 10.14 -32.96 -4.86
CA GLY A 369 11.01 -32.80 -6.03
C GLY A 369 11.97 -33.96 -6.35
N SER A 370 11.94 -35.06 -5.59
CA SER A 370 12.82 -36.22 -5.80
C SER A 370 12.56 -36.91 -7.15
N ASN A 371 13.56 -37.59 -7.70
CA ASN A 371 13.44 -38.28 -9.01
C ASN A 371 12.20 -39.19 -9.08
N THR A 372 11.93 -39.95 -8.02
CA THR A 372 10.75 -40.83 -7.90
C THR A 372 9.43 -40.05 -7.95
N ALA A 373 9.38 -38.89 -7.26
CA ALA A 373 8.22 -38.00 -7.29
C ALA A 373 8.01 -37.37 -8.68
N VAL A 374 9.09 -36.97 -9.36
CA VAL A 374 9.07 -36.45 -10.74
C VAL A 374 8.55 -37.51 -11.71
N SER A 375 9.08 -38.73 -11.68
CA SER A 375 8.61 -39.83 -12.54
C SER A 375 7.12 -40.16 -12.35
N ALA A 376 6.61 -40.09 -11.12
CA ALA A 376 5.18 -40.28 -10.85
C ALA A 376 4.30 -39.12 -11.37
N LEU A 377 4.77 -37.88 -11.25
CA LEU A 377 4.08 -36.71 -11.81
C LEU A 377 4.03 -36.75 -13.34
N ILE A 378 5.08 -37.23 -14.00
CA ILE A 378 5.13 -37.44 -15.46
C ILE A 378 4.07 -38.47 -15.89
N ASN A 379 4.01 -39.63 -15.24
CA ASN A 379 3.01 -40.66 -15.54
C ASN A 379 1.56 -40.12 -15.40
N VAL A 380 1.30 -39.31 -14.37
CA VAL A 380 0.00 -38.64 -14.14
C VAL A 380 -0.34 -37.57 -15.19
N LEU A 381 0.67 -36.88 -15.74
CA LEU A 381 0.48 -35.92 -16.83
C LEU A 381 -0.01 -36.61 -18.12
N GLU A 382 0.40 -37.86 -18.34
CA GLU A 382 0.07 -38.67 -19.52
C GLU A 382 -1.25 -39.46 -19.36
N HIS A 383 -1.54 -40.00 -18.18
CA HIS A 383 -2.58 -41.04 -17.98
C HIS A 383 -3.74 -40.67 -17.03
N SER A 384 -3.79 -39.46 -16.48
CA SER A 384 -4.77 -39.10 -15.43
C SER A 384 -5.89 -38.16 -15.90
N ASN A 385 -6.84 -37.89 -14.99
CA ASN A 385 -7.90 -36.91 -15.17
C ASN A 385 -7.31 -35.51 -15.40
N SER A 386 -7.91 -34.74 -16.32
CA SER A 386 -7.39 -33.45 -16.78
C SER A 386 -7.09 -32.42 -15.67
N LEU A 387 -7.80 -32.44 -14.54
CA LEU A 387 -7.51 -31.55 -13.40
C LEU A 387 -6.21 -31.93 -12.66
N VAL A 388 -5.89 -33.22 -12.60
CA VAL A 388 -4.65 -33.71 -11.96
C VAL A 388 -3.48 -33.59 -12.93
N ALA A 389 -3.68 -33.91 -14.22
CA ALA A 389 -2.69 -33.69 -15.28
C ALA A 389 -2.31 -32.19 -15.42
N TRP A 390 -3.30 -31.28 -15.37
CA TRP A 390 -3.05 -29.82 -15.33
C TRP A 390 -2.19 -29.42 -14.12
N LYS A 391 -2.43 -30.02 -12.95
CA LYS A 391 -1.65 -29.75 -11.74
C LYS A 391 -0.24 -30.31 -11.84
N ALA A 392 -0.07 -31.51 -12.40
CA ALA A 392 1.24 -32.09 -12.70
C ALA A 392 2.04 -31.19 -13.66
N ALA A 393 1.41 -30.64 -14.71
CA ALA A 393 2.05 -29.65 -15.59
C ALA A 393 2.48 -28.36 -14.85
N GLU A 394 1.64 -27.80 -13.97
CA GLU A 394 2.05 -26.65 -13.14
C GLU A 394 3.24 -26.95 -12.23
N VAL A 395 3.28 -28.16 -11.67
CA VAL A 395 4.30 -28.61 -10.72
C VAL A 395 5.62 -28.93 -11.42
N LEU A 396 5.59 -29.70 -12.51
CA LEU A 396 6.77 -29.99 -13.33
C LEU A 396 7.37 -28.70 -13.91
N GLY A 397 6.55 -27.68 -14.18
CA GLY A 397 6.99 -26.32 -14.53
C GLY A 397 7.72 -25.53 -13.42
N LYS A 398 7.99 -26.15 -12.27
CA LYS A 398 8.84 -25.62 -11.18
C LYS A 398 10.06 -26.51 -10.92
N ILE A 399 10.21 -27.61 -11.67
CA ILE A 399 11.27 -28.61 -11.49
C ILE A 399 12.12 -28.62 -12.77
N ASP A 400 13.19 -27.83 -12.77
CA ASP A 400 14.11 -27.74 -13.91
C ASP A 400 14.94 -29.04 -14.03
N SER A 401 14.39 -30.01 -14.75
CA SER A 401 15.01 -31.29 -15.03
C SER A 401 14.66 -31.74 -16.45
N GLY A 402 15.61 -32.39 -17.14
CA GLY A 402 15.40 -32.84 -18.52
C GLY A 402 14.16 -33.72 -18.69
N ALA A 403 13.87 -34.59 -17.73
CA ALA A 403 12.67 -35.44 -17.73
C ALA A 403 11.36 -34.63 -17.62
N ALA A 404 11.32 -33.63 -16.73
CA ALA A 404 10.17 -32.73 -16.62
C ALA A 404 9.97 -31.91 -17.90
N ILE A 405 11.06 -31.40 -18.49
CA ILE A 405 11.02 -30.67 -19.76
C ILE A 405 10.45 -31.55 -20.88
N THR A 406 10.96 -32.77 -21.08
CA THR A 406 10.46 -33.68 -22.11
C THR A 406 8.98 -34.02 -21.91
N ALA A 407 8.55 -34.29 -20.67
CA ALA A 407 7.14 -34.58 -20.38
C ALA A 407 6.22 -33.37 -20.64
N LEU A 408 6.68 -32.15 -20.32
CA LEU A 408 5.96 -30.92 -20.65
C LEU A 408 5.91 -30.64 -22.15
N ILE A 409 6.97 -30.97 -22.90
CA ILE A 409 6.97 -30.87 -24.37
C ILE A 409 5.91 -31.81 -24.96
N ASN A 410 5.88 -33.09 -24.54
CA ASN A 410 4.86 -34.05 -24.96
C ASN A 410 3.44 -33.55 -24.62
N ALA A 411 3.28 -32.92 -23.45
CA ALA A 411 1.99 -32.39 -23.01
C ALA A 411 1.48 -31.16 -23.79
N LEU A 412 2.27 -30.54 -24.68
CA LEU A 412 1.78 -29.52 -25.62
C LEU A 412 0.75 -30.09 -26.61
N GLU A 413 0.85 -31.37 -26.94
CA GLU A 413 -0.09 -32.08 -27.83
C GLU A 413 -1.23 -32.78 -27.06
N HIS A 414 -1.32 -32.56 -25.74
CA HIS A 414 -2.29 -33.25 -24.88
C HIS A 414 -3.74 -32.92 -25.26
N SER A 415 -4.55 -33.97 -25.44
CA SER A 415 -5.95 -33.92 -25.92
C SER A 415 -6.86 -32.91 -25.21
N ASN A 416 -6.64 -32.68 -23.90
CA ASN A 416 -7.24 -31.57 -23.18
C ASN A 416 -6.37 -30.31 -23.30
N SER A 417 -6.88 -29.30 -24.01
CA SER A 417 -6.17 -28.05 -24.31
C SER A 417 -5.83 -27.18 -23.09
N LEU A 418 -6.47 -27.37 -21.93
CA LEU A 418 -6.07 -26.68 -20.70
C LEU A 418 -4.75 -27.23 -20.15
N VAL A 419 -4.49 -28.53 -20.32
CA VAL A 419 -3.21 -29.16 -19.95
C VAL A 419 -2.12 -28.68 -20.90
N ALA A 420 -2.37 -28.66 -22.21
CA ALA A 420 -1.44 -28.10 -23.20
C ALA A 420 -1.14 -26.61 -22.98
N TRP A 421 -2.15 -25.79 -22.67
CA TRP A 421 -1.96 -24.39 -22.26
C TRP A 421 -1.07 -24.28 -21.02
N LYS A 422 -1.23 -25.19 -20.05
CA LYS A 422 -0.44 -25.19 -18.82
C LYS A 422 0.99 -25.68 -19.04
N ALA A 423 1.18 -26.62 -19.96
CA ALA A 423 2.50 -27.06 -20.42
C ALA A 423 3.25 -25.92 -21.12
N ALA A 424 2.58 -25.13 -21.98
CA ALA A 424 3.16 -23.92 -22.57
C ALA A 424 3.54 -22.88 -21.51
N GLU A 425 2.72 -22.68 -20.47
CA GLU A 425 3.09 -21.80 -19.35
C GLU A 425 4.29 -22.33 -18.55
N ALA A 426 4.36 -23.64 -18.34
CA ALA A 426 5.43 -24.31 -17.60
C ALA A 426 6.78 -24.22 -18.33
N LEU A 427 6.81 -24.59 -19.62
CA LEU A 427 7.99 -24.44 -20.48
C LEU A 427 8.44 -22.97 -20.57
N GLY A 428 7.49 -22.04 -20.58
CA GLY A 428 7.74 -20.60 -20.55
C GLY A 428 8.40 -20.07 -19.27
N LYS A 429 8.38 -20.83 -18.17
CA LYS A 429 9.09 -20.51 -16.92
C LYS A 429 10.48 -21.16 -16.84
N ILE A 430 10.65 -22.30 -17.49
CA ILE A 430 11.93 -23.02 -17.55
C ILE A 430 12.87 -22.32 -18.56
N GLY A 431 12.37 -21.93 -19.73
CA GLY A 431 13.13 -21.12 -20.70
C GLY A 431 14.34 -21.80 -21.36
N SER A 432 14.54 -23.11 -21.15
CA SER A 432 15.65 -23.87 -21.72
C SER A 432 15.60 -23.95 -23.26
N GLY A 433 16.74 -24.24 -23.91
CA GLY A 433 16.84 -24.30 -25.38
C GLY A 433 15.80 -25.24 -26.04
N THR A 434 15.58 -26.41 -25.45
CA THR A 434 14.56 -27.37 -25.92
C THR A 434 13.13 -26.89 -25.64
N ALA A 435 12.89 -26.22 -24.52
CA ALA A 435 11.60 -25.58 -24.23
C ALA A 435 11.29 -24.47 -25.24
N ILE A 436 12.27 -23.65 -25.62
CA ILE A 436 12.14 -22.62 -26.66
C ILE A 436 11.71 -23.25 -27.99
N THR A 437 12.41 -24.28 -28.48
CA THR A 437 12.05 -24.95 -29.74
C THR A 437 10.63 -25.52 -29.72
N ALA A 438 10.22 -26.15 -28.63
CA ALA A 438 8.87 -26.70 -28.49
C ALA A 438 7.79 -25.59 -28.44
N LEU A 439 8.06 -24.48 -27.76
CA LEU A 439 7.18 -23.31 -27.72
C LEU A 439 7.06 -22.61 -29.08
N ILE A 440 8.13 -22.59 -29.88
CA ILE A 440 8.10 -22.08 -31.27
C ILE A 440 7.12 -22.91 -32.11
N ASN A 441 7.22 -24.25 -32.06
CA ASN A 441 6.27 -25.13 -32.74
C ASN A 441 4.83 -24.94 -32.25
N ALA A 442 4.64 -24.70 -30.94
CA ALA A 442 3.33 -24.45 -30.35
C ALA A 442 2.65 -23.13 -30.80
N LEU A 443 3.36 -22.22 -31.48
CA LEU A 443 2.75 -21.03 -32.09
C LEU A 443 1.77 -21.37 -33.22
N GLU A 444 1.91 -22.53 -33.86
CA GLU A 444 1.01 -23.02 -34.92
C GLU A 444 -0.08 -23.97 -34.39
N HIS A 445 -0.17 -24.14 -33.06
CA HIS A 445 -1.06 -25.12 -32.45
C HIS A 445 -2.55 -24.83 -32.74
N SER A 446 -3.27 -25.87 -33.18
CA SER A 446 -4.67 -25.81 -33.65
C SER A 446 -5.64 -25.12 -32.69
N ASN A 447 -5.46 -25.30 -31.37
CA ASN A 447 -6.15 -24.51 -30.36
C ASN A 447 -5.41 -23.19 -30.09
N TYR A 448 -6.02 -22.08 -30.52
CA TYR A 448 -5.44 -20.73 -30.42
C TYR A 448 -5.06 -20.28 -29.01
N LEU A 449 -5.64 -20.86 -27.94
CA LEU A 449 -5.26 -20.53 -26.56
C LEU A 449 -3.85 -21.03 -26.23
N VAL A 450 -3.46 -22.19 -26.76
CA VAL A 450 -2.11 -22.76 -26.59
C VAL A 450 -1.11 -21.91 -27.37
N ALA A 451 -1.39 -21.57 -28.64
CA ALA A 451 -0.56 -20.66 -29.44
C ALA A 451 -0.43 -19.26 -28.82
N TRP A 452 -1.51 -18.70 -28.27
CA TRP A 452 -1.49 -17.45 -27.51
C TRP A 452 -0.59 -17.53 -26.27
N LYS A 453 -0.59 -18.67 -25.56
CA LYS A 453 0.24 -18.86 -24.37
C LYS A 453 1.69 -19.15 -24.71
N ALA A 454 1.95 -19.84 -25.83
CA ALA A 454 3.29 -20.00 -26.40
C ALA A 454 3.90 -18.65 -26.79
N ALA A 455 3.12 -17.75 -27.40
CA ALA A 455 3.56 -16.38 -27.67
C ALA A 455 3.86 -15.58 -26.39
N GLU A 456 3.03 -15.70 -25.34
CA GLU A 456 3.31 -15.09 -24.03
C GLU A 456 4.58 -15.66 -23.38
N ALA A 457 4.81 -16.97 -23.50
CA ALA A 457 5.98 -17.67 -22.96
C ALA A 457 7.28 -17.24 -23.67
N LEU A 458 7.29 -17.29 -25.00
CA LEU A 458 8.43 -16.84 -25.82
C LEU A 458 8.77 -15.37 -25.56
N GLY A 459 7.76 -14.52 -25.35
CA GLY A 459 7.94 -13.11 -24.98
C GLY A 459 8.57 -12.88 -23.60
N LYS A 460 8.45 -13.82 -22.67
CA LYS A 460 9.13 -13.78 -21.37
C LYS A 460 10.56 -14.32 -21.43
N ILE A 461 10.82 -15.26 -22.34
CA ILE A 461 12.16 -15.83 -22.54
C ILE A 461 13.06 -14.86 -23.30
N GLY A 462 12.53 -14.16 -24.32
CA GLY A 462 13.20 -13.03 -24.98
C GLY A 462 14.47 -13.35 -25.77
N SER A 463 14.79 -14.63 -26.00
CA SER A 463 15.95 -15.07 -26.77
C SER A 463 15.79 -14.81 -28.27
N ASP A 464 16.89 -14.68 -29.01
CA ASP A 464 16.92 -14.33 -30.43
C ASP A 464 16.02 -15.25 -31.29
N ALA A 465 16.02 -16.56 -31.00
CA ALA A 465 15.17 -17.55 -31.64
C ALA A 465 13.68 -17.34 -31.31
N ALA A 466 13.37 -17.02 -30.05
CA ALA A 466 12.01 -16.70 -29.61
C ALA A 466 11.50 -15.40 -30.26
N VAL A 467 12.33 -14.36 -30.35
CA VAL A 467 12.01 -13.09 -31.02
C VAL A 467 11.77 -13.30 -32.52
N THR A 468 12.64 -14.06 -33.19
CA THR A 468 12.50 -14.37 -34.63
C THR A 468 11.18 -15.10 -34.90
N ALA A 469 10.85 -16.11 -34.09
CA ALA A 469 9.59 -16.83 -34.21
C ALA A 469 8.36 -15.95 -33.91
N LEU A 470 8.46 -15.04 -32.92
CA LEU A 470 7.42 -14.06 -32.65
C LEU A 470 7.22 -13.08 -33.82
N ILE A 471 8.30 -12.59 -34.45
CA ILE A 471 8.19 -11.71 -35.63
C ILE A 471 7.41 -12.40 -36.75
N ASN A 472 7.71 -13.68 -37.04
CA ASN A 472 6.95 -14.47 -38.02
C ASN A 472 5.48 -14.65 -37.59
N ALA A 473 5.23 -14.90 -36.30
CA ALA A 473 3.87 -15.05 -35.75
C ALA A 473 3.03 -13.74 -35.76
N LEU A 474 3.58 -12.59 -36.16
CA LEU A 474 2.79 -11.40 -36.46
C LEU A 474 1.83 -11.61 -37.64
N GLU A 475 2.06 -12.63 -38.48
CA GLU A 475 1.18 -13.03 -39.59
C GLU A 475 0.11 -14.06 -39.20
N HIS A 476 0.23 -14.70 -38.03
CA HIS A 476 -0.59 -15.84 -37.60
C HIS A 476 -2.09 -15.64 -37.82
N SER A 477 -2.81 -16.65 -38.32
CA SER A 477 -4.20 -16.54 -38.80
C SER A 477 -5.20 -15.96 -37.78
N ASN A 478 -5.09 -16.36 -36.51
CA ASN A 478 -5.91 -15.86 -35.39
C ASN A 478 -5.48 -14.46 -34.91
N SER A 479 -6.42 -13.52 -34.85
CA SER A 479 -6.18 -12.11 -34.46
C SER A 479 -5.74 -11.92 -33.01
N SER A 480 -6.22 -12.74 -32.08
CA SER A 480 -5.85 -12.68 -30.65
C SER A 480 -4.41 -13.13 -30.43
N VAL A 481 -3.94 -14.15 -31.18
CA VAL A 481 -2.53 -14.54 -31.20
C VAL A 481 -1.67 -13.40 -31.73
N ARG A 482 -2.00 -12.81 -32.90
CA ARG A 482 -1.27 -11.63 -33.43
C ARG A 482 -1.20 -10.46 -32.44
N LYS A 483 -2.24 -10.24 -31.61
CA LYS A 483 -2.22 -9.21 -30.55
C LYS A 483 -1.20 -9.56 -29.47
N ARG A 484 -1.26 -10.78 -28.92
CA ARG A 484 -0.34 -11.24 -27.86
C ARG A 484 1.10 -11.34 -28.33
N VAL A 485 1.34 -11.68 -29.59
CA VAL A 485 2.67 -11.64 -30.22
C VAL A 485 3.26 -10.22 -30.23
N ALA A 486 2.47 -9.20 -30.55
CA ALA A 486 2.93 -7.81 -30.49
C ALA A 486 3.17 -7.34 -29.02
N GLU A 487 2.27 -7.70 -28.10
CA GLU A 487 2.42 -7.45 -26.65
C GLU A 487 3.60 -8.23 -26.01
N ALA A 488 4.05 -9.30 -26.66
CA ALA A 488 5.22 -10.09 -26.28
C ALA A 488 6.52 -9.42 -26.77
N LEU A 489 6.60 -9.07 -28.07
CA LEU A 489 7.75 -8.38 -28.65
C LEU A 489 8.01 -7.02 -27.99
N GLU A 490 6.96 -6.30 -27.59
CA GLU A 490 7.02 -5.06 -26.81
C GLU A 490 7.77 -5.19 -25.48
N LYS A 491 7.82 -6.39 -24.89
CA LYS A 491 8.48 -6.66 -23.61
C LYS A 491 9.91 -7.18 -23.75
N VAL A 492 10.36 -7.48 -24.97
CA VAL A 492 11.74 -7.93 -25.24
C VAL A 492 12.58 -6.73 -25.69
N SER A 493 12.99 -5.91 -24.73
CA SER A 493 13.74 -4.66 -24.97
C SER A 493 15.26 -4.87 -25.08
N SER A 494 15.74 -6.02 -25.59
CA SER A 494 17.17 -6.27 -25.80
C SER A 494 17.65 -5.70 -27.14
N ASP A 495 18.92 -5.28 -27.22
CA ASP A 495 19.47 -4.68 -28.45
C ASP A 495 19.37 -5.61 -29.67
N VAL A 496 19.48 -6.92 -29.44
CA VAL A 496 19.32 -7.94 -30.50
C VAL A 496 17.86 -8.05 -30.95
N ALA A 497 16.90 -7.96 -30.02
CA ALA A 497 15.47 -7.93 -30.36
C ALA A 497 15.08 -6.64 -31.08
N VAL A 498 15.62 -5.50 -30.66
CA VAL A 498 15.47 -4.22 -31.37
C VAL A 498 16.06 -4.34 -32.77
N THR A 499 17.26 -4.92 -32.94
CA THR A 499 17.88 -5.13 -34.26
C THR A 499 17.02 -6.05 -35.15
N ALA A 500 16.46 -7.14 -34.61
CA ALA A 500 15.56 -8.02 -35.34
C ALA A 500 14.26 -7.31 -35.76
N LEU A 501 13.68 -6.48 -34.88
CA LEU A 501 12.53 -5.63 -35.19
C LEU A 501 12.86 -4.56 -36.24
N ILE A 502 14.04 -3.95 -36.19
CA ILE A 502 14.50 -2.97 -37.20
C ILE A 502 14.55 -3.62 -38.58
N ASN A 503 15.15 -4.81 -38.70
CA ASN A 503 15.16 -5.56 -39.96
C ASN A 503 13.74 -5.93 -40.43
N ALA A 504 12.81 -6.19 -39.51
CA ALA A 504 11.41 -6.47 -39.82
C ALA A 504 10.59 -5.24 -40.28
N LEU A 505 11.16 -4.02 -40.28
CA LEU A 505 10.56 -2.87 -40.97
C LEU A 505 10.62 -3.00 -42.50
N GLU A 506 11.56 -3.79 -43.04
CA GLU A 506 11.67 -4.07 -44.47
C GLU A 506 10.82 -5.29 -44.91
N HIS A 507 10.14 -5.95 -43.98
CA HIS A 507 9.36 -7.17 -44.25
C HIS A 507 8.32 -6.96 -45.35
N SER A 508 8.18 -7.93 -46.27
CA SER A 508 7.35 -7.80 -47.48
C SER A 508 5.87 -7.50 -47.19
N ASN A 509 5.32 -8.08 -46.12
CA ASN A 509 3.95 -7.84 -45.67
C ASN A 509 3.80 -6.52 -44.90
N SER A 510 2.97 -5.60 -45.42
CA SER A 510 2.66 -4.31 -44.79
C SER A 510 1.98 -4.43 -43.42
N SER A 511 1.31 -5.55 -43.12
CA SER A 511 0.72 -5.81 -41.80
C SER A 511 1.78 -6.11 -40.74
N VAL A 512 2.92 -6.71 -41.12
CA VAL A 512 4.09 -6.90 -40.26
C VAL A 512 4.77 -5.56 -40.04
N ARG A 513 5.16 -4.84 -41.11
CA ARG A 513 5.77 -3.50 -41.02
C ARG A 513 5.00 -2.55 -40.11
N LYS A 514 3.66 -2.52 -40.25
CA LYS A 514 2.76 -1.73 -39.39
C LYS A 514 2.90 -2.08 -37.91
N ARG A 515 2.88 -3.36 -37.55
CA ARG A 515 2.97 -3.83 -36.15
C ARG A 515 4.35 -3.62 -35.57
N VAL A 516 5.39 -3.87 -36.36
CA VAL A 516 6.80 -3.62 -36.00
C VAL A 516 7.03 -2.14 -35.69
N ALA A 517 6.54 -1.23 -36.54
CA ALA A 517 6.61 0.21 -36.27
C ALA A 517 5.78 0.65 -35.03
N GLU A 518 4.68 -0.05 -34.71
CA GLU A 518 3.93 0.16 -33.47
C GLU A 518 4.69 -0.33 -32.22
N VAL A 519 5.47 -1.42 -32.33
CA VAL A 519 6.27 -2.00 -31.23
C VAL A 519 7.56 -1.20 -30.98
N LEU A 520 8.36 -0.92 -32.02
CA LEU A 520 9.54 -0.06 -31.93
C LEU A 520 9.18 1.32 -31.37
N GLY A 521 8.00 1.83 -31.74
CA GLY A 521 7.43 3.08 -31.23
C GLY A 521 6.99 3.08 -29.75
N LYS A 522 7.14 1.95 -29.05
CA LYS A 522 7.05 1.84 -27.59
C LYS A 522 8.39 1.59 -26.93
N ILE A 523 9.27 0.80 -27.56
CA ILE A 523 10.61 0.48 -27.04
C ILE A 523 11.48 1.74 -26.91
N SER A 524 11.30 2.72 -27.79
CA SER A 524 11.79 4.10 -27.61
C SER A 524 13.32 4.31 -27.53
N SER A 525 14.14 3.29 -27.82
CA SER A 525 15.60 3.40 -27.84
C SER A 525 16.13 4.19 -29.05
N ASP A 526 17.35 4.73 -28.97
CA ASP A 526 17.96 5.54 -30.06
C ASP A 526 18.09 4.77 -31.39
N ALA A 527 18.36 3.47 -31.31
CA ALA A 527 18.38 2.59 -32.49
C ALA A 527 16.97 2.46 -33.11
N ALA A 528 15.92 2.32 -32.27
CA ALA A 528 14.54 2.32 -32.73
C ALA A 528 14.13 3.68 -33.32
N VAL A 529 14.54 4.80 -32.71
CA VAL A 529 14.32 6.16 -33.23
C VAL A 529 14.96 6.30 -34.62
N THR A 530 16.22 5.92 -34.78
CA THR A 530 16.95 5.98 -36.05
C THR A 530 16.26 5.15 -37.13
N ALA A 531 15.84 3.93 -36.81
CA ALA A 531 15.14 3.06 -37.76
C ALA A 531 13.74 3.57 -38.13
N LEU A 532 13.01 4.16 -37.18
CA LEU A 532 11.71 4.79 -37.43
C LEU A 532 11.86 6.07 -38.28
N ILE A 533 12.98 6.78 -38.20
CA ILE A 533 13.32 7.90 -39.11
C ILE A 533 13.51 7.35 -40.54
N ASN A 534 14.37 6.35 -40.73
CA ASN A 534 14.61 5.75 -42.05
C ASN A 534 13.31 5.18 -42.66
N ALA A 535 12.47 4.53 -41.84
CA ALA A 535 11.16 4.03 -42.26
C ALA A 535 10.13 5.14 -42.55
N LEU A 536 10.28 6.34 -41.99
CA LEU A 536 9.48 7.51 -42.34
C LEU A 536 9.93 8.11 -43.69
N GLU A 537 11.23 8.16 -43.94
CA GLU A 537 11.82 8.70 -45.18
C GLU A 537 11.55 7.81 -46.41
N HIS A 538 11.49 6.48 -46.23
CA HIS A 538 11.35 5.52 -47.34
C HIS A 538 9.95 4.89 -47.47
N SER A 539 9.01 5.11 -46.54
CA SER A 539 7.65 4.55 -46.61
C SER A 539 6.58 5.56 -47.06
N ASN A 540 6.16 5.40 -48.33
CA ASN A 540 4.92 6.00 -48.85
C ASN A 540 3.64 5.31 -48.34
N ASP A 541 3.73 4.26 -47.50
CA ASP A 541 2.58 3.52 -46.98
C ASP A 541 2.21 3.87 -45.51
N TYR A 542 1.31 3.07 -44.94
CA TYR A 542 0.75 3.24 -43.60
C TYR A 542 1.76 2.95 -42.47
N ALA A 543 2.84 2.19 -42.74
CA ALA A 543 3.95 2.00 -41.80
C ALA A 543 4.68 3.33 -41.55
N GLY A 544 4.92 4.15 -42.59
CA GLY A 544 5.45 5.50 -42.43
C GLY A 544 4.53 6.44 -41.63
N TRP A 545 3.20 6.22 -41.63
CA TRP A 545 2.30 6.93 -40.71
C TRP A 545 2.48 6.48 -39.26
N LYS A 546 2.68 5.17 -39.02
CA LYS A 546 3.01 4.65 -37.69
C LYS A 546 4.36 5.13 -37.20
N ALA A 547 5.38 5.18 -38.05
CA ALA A 547 6.70 5.67 -37.73
C ALA A 547 6.69 7.14 -37.25
N ALA A 548 6.06 8.06 -38.00
CA ALA A 548 5.89 9.44 -37.53
C ALA A 548 5.07 9.55 -36.23
N ASN A 549 4.03 8.74 -36.06
CA ASN A 549 3.22 8.74 -34.84
C ASN A 549 3.93 8.11 -33.63
N ALA A 550 4.91 7.25 -33.86
CA ALA A 550 5.83 6.68 -32.89
C ALA A 550 6.90 7.69 -32.47
N LEU A 551 7.62 8.29 -33.43
CA LEU A 551 8.59 9.36 -33.18
C LEU A 551 7.95 10.53 -32.40
N GLY A 552 6.75 10.95 -32.82
CA GLY A 552 5.93 11.95 -32.11
C GLY A 552 5.28 11.48 -30.81
N LYS A 553 5.57 10.27 -30.33
CA LYS A 553 5.28 9.77 -28.98
C LYS A 553 6.54 9.64 -28.12
N ILE A 554 7.67 9.29 -28.73
CA ILE A 554 8.96 9.06 -28.06
C ILE A 554 9.53 10.37 -27.48
N GLY A 555 9.31 11.51 -28.15
CA GLY A 555 9.69 12.82 -27.60
C GLY A 555 11.17 13.21 -27.71
N SER A 556 12.03 12.33 -28.27
CA SER A 556 13.49 12.57 -28.35
C SER A 556 13.87 13.73 -29.27
N ASP A 557 14.79 14.59 -28.82
CA ASP A 557 15.38 15.69 -29.63
C ASP A 557 16.15 15.18 -30.87
N VAL A 558 16.65 13.94 -30.85
CA VAL A 558 17.24 13.28 -32.03
C VAL A 558 16.19 13.15 -33.13
N ALA A 559 14.94 12.81 -32.76
CA ALA A 559 13.83 12.78 -33.69
C ALA A 559 13.44 14.19 -34.18
N VAL A 560 13.59 15.24 -33.36
CA VAL A 560 13.25 16.62 -33.77
C VAL A 560 14.08 17.05 -34.99
N THR A 561 15.40 16.84 -34.96
CA THR A 561 16.29 17.23 -36.07
C THR A 561 15.96 16.47 -37.37
N ALA A 562 15.70 15.16 -37.28
CA ALA A 562 15.33 14.35 -38.44
C ALA A 562 13.92 14.69 -38.97
N LEU A 563 12.95 14.92 -38.09
CA LEU A 563 11.60 15.34 -38.47
C LEU A 563 11.58 16.74 -39.09
N ILE A 564 12.48 17.65 -38.68
CA ILE A 564 12.73 18.93 -39.37
C ILE A 564 13.26 18.67 -40.79
N ASN A 565 14.25 17.79 -40.96
CA ASN A 565 14.79 17.45 -42.27
C ASN A 565 13.70 16.91 -43.22
N VAL A 566 12.86 15.98 -42.76
CA VAL A 566 11.71 15.44 -43.51
C VAL A 566 10.66 16.52 -43.79
N LEU A 567 10.41 17.43 -42.85
CA LEU A 567 9.46 18.53 -42.99
C LEU A 567 9.91 19.55 -44.05
N GLU A 568 11.20 19.89 -44.12
CA GLU A 568 11.72 20.90 -45.05
C GLU A 568 11.99 20.34 -46.46
N HIS A 569 12.24 19.03 -46.62
CA HIS A 569 12.62 18.43 -47.91
C HIS A 569 11.55 17.56 -48.59
N SER A 570 10.35 17.38 -48.00
CA SER A 570 9.27 16.59 -48.63
C SER A 570 8.02 17.40 -48.96
N ASN A 571 7.61 17.35 -50.23
CA ASN A 571 6.46 18.12 -50.75
C ASN A 571 5.09 17.47 -50.43
N ASP A 572 5.10 16.21 -49.99
CA ASP A 572 3.96 15.29 -50.08
C ASP A 572 3.49 14.75 -48.70
N TYR A 573 2.99 13.50 -48.69
CA TYR A 573 2.38 12.83 -47.55
C TYR A 573 3.35 12.54 -46.37
N ALA A 574 4.63 12.91 -46.46
CA ALA A 574 5.61 12.80 -45.38
C ALA A 574 5.70 14.08 -44.51
N GLY A 575 5.82 15.26 -45.11
CA GLY A 575 6.05 16.51 -44.39
C GLY A 575 4.95 16.87 -43.38
N TRP A 576 3.68 16.64 -43.74
CA TRP A 576 2.57 16.87 -42.80
C TRP A 576 2.55 15.85 -41.63
N LYS A 577 3.02 14.61 -41.84
CA LYS A 577 3.21 13.63 -40.76
C LYS A 577 4.28 14.15 -39.80
N ALA A 578 5.39 14.66 -40.34
CA ALA A 578 6.51 15.21 -39.56
C ALA A 578 6.09 16.44 -38.76
N ALA A 579 5.39 17.41 -39.36
CA ALA A 579 4.81 18.55 -38.65
C ALA A 579 3.89 18.11 -37.48
N ASN A 580 3.06 17.08 -37.69
CA ASN A 580 2.19 16.54 -36.65
C ASN A 580 2.93 15.72 -35.57
N ALA A 581 4.16 15.26 -35.84
CA ALA A 581 5.03 14.64 -34.85
C ALA A 581 5.78 15.71 -34.03
N LEU A 582 6.39 16.71 -34.69
CA LEU A 582 7.03 17.86 -34.05
C LEU A 582 6.07 18.61 -33.11
N GLY A 583 4.83 18.84 -33.57
CA GLY A 583 3.75 19.42 -32.78
C GLY A 583 3.19 18.53 -31.66
N LYS A 584 3.76 17.34 -31.43
CA LYS A 584 3.55 16.53 -30.21
C LYS A 584 4.79 16.50 -29.32
N ILE A 585 5.99 16.51 -29.91
CA ILE A 585 7.26 16.57 -29.18
C ILE A 585 7.40 17.90 -28.42
N GLY A 586 6.90 19.00 -29.01
CA GLY A 586 6.84 20.29 -28.32
C GLY A 586 8.15 21.09 -28.29
N SER A 587 9.20 20.61 -28.96
CA SER A 587 10.54 21.22 -28.92
C SER A 587 10.63 22.54 -29.70
N ASP A 588 11.12 23.58 -29.03
CA ASP A 588 11.37 24.93 -29.57
C ASP A 588 12.27 24.94 -30.80
N THR A 589 13.19 23.99 -30.92
CA THR A 589 14.06 23.80 -32.09
C THR A 589 13.26 23.65 -33.39
N ALA A 590 12.03 23.13 -33.31
CA ALA A 590 11.15 22.97 -34.47
C ALA A 590 10.47 24.28 -34.93
N VAL A 591 10.43 25.33 -34.10
CA VAL A 591 9.65 26.56 -34.36
C VAL A 591 10.05 27.22 -35.67
N THR A 592 11.36 27.43 -35.89
CA THR A 592 11.87 28.11 -37.09
C THR A 592 11.57 27.34 -38.38
N ALA A 593 11.73 26.00 -38.36
CA ALA A 593 11.43 25.13 -39.50
C ALA A 593 9.92 25.08 -39.80
N LEU A 594 9.08 24.96 -38.77
CA LEU A 594 7.63 25.00 -38.93
C LEU A 594 7.15 26.34 -39.50
N ILE A 595 7.75 27.47 -39.08
CA ILE A 595 7.47 28.81 -39.61
C ILE A 595 7.99 28.97 -41.05
N ASN A 596 9.10 28.32 -41.42
CA ASN A 596 9.57 28.25 -42.81
C ASN A 596 8.57 27.53 -43.71
N VAL A 597 8.04 26.37 -43.31
CA VAL A 597 7.10 25.59 -44.14
C VAL A 597 5.75 26.29 -44.36
N LEU A 598 5.37 27.26 -43.52
CA LEU A 598 4.23 28.15 -43.80
C LEU A 598 4.38 28.93 -45.13
N LYS A 599 5.58 29.02 -45.72
CA LYS A 599 5.82 29.72 -47.00
C LYS A 599 5.27 28.99 -48.24
N HIS A 600 5.02 27.68 -48.18
CA HIS A 600 4.76 26.87 -49.37
C HIS A 600 3.29 26.43 -49.50
N SER A 601 2.73 26.66 -50.69
CA SER A 601 1.32 26.43 -51.02
C SER A 601 1.01 24.95 -51.25
N ASN A 602 1.00 24.16 -50.16
CA ASN A 602 0.33 22.87 -50.09
C ASN A 602 -0.55 22.86 -48.83
N ASP A 603 -1.87 23.03 -49.03
CA ASP A 603 -2.83 23.46 -48.00
C ASP A 603 -2.88 22.57 -46.74
N TYR A 604 -2.47 21.31 -46.83
CA TYR A 604 -2.45 20.39 -45.69
C TYR A 604 -1.17 20.49 -44.84
N ALA A 605 -0.02 20.82 -45.45
CA ALA A 605 1.27 20.87 -44.77
C ALA A 605 1.40 22.14 -43.93
N GLY A 606 1.15 23.32 -44.53
CA GLY A 606 1.15 24.61 -43.82
C GLY A 606 0.11 24.65 -42.68
N TRP A 607 -1.07 24.03 -42.89
CA TRP A 607 -2.08 23.87 -41.84
C TRP A 607 -1.58 23.04 -40.65
N LYS A 608 -0.89 21.92 -40.89
CA LYS A 608 -0.30 21.11 -39.82
C LYS A 608 0.84 21.82 -39.12
N ALA A 609 1.66 22.59 -39.85
CA ALA A 609 2.72 23.39 -39.25
C ALA A 609 2.17 24.48 -38.32
N ALA A 610 1.10 25.20 -38.73
CA ALA A 610 0.42 26.16 -37.87
C ALA A 610 -0.21 25.50 -36.62
N ASN A 611 -0.82 24.32 -36.76
CA ASN A 611 -1.35 23.55 -35.63
C ASN A 611 -0.25 23.09 -34.67
N ALA A 612 0.92 22.69 -35.19
CA ALA A 612 2.07 22.30 -34.40
C ALA A 612 2.67 23.45 -33.60
N LEU A 613 2.84 24.63 -34.22
CA LEU A 613 3.32 25.85 -33.55
C LEU A 613 2.42 26.25 -32.37
N GLY A 614 1.10 26.21 -32.56
CA GLY A 614 0.13 26.50 -31.49
C GLY A 614 0.14 25.48 -30.34
N LYS A 615 0.66 24.25 -30.56
CA LYS A 615 0.85 23.23 -29.51
C LYS A 615 2.18 23.36 -28.78
N ILE A 616 3.25 23.66 -29.52
CA ILE A 616 4.59 23.94 -28.95
C ILE A 616 4.48 25.08 -27.93
N GLY A 617 3.78 26.17 -28.28
CA GLY A 617 3.45 27.21 -27.28
C GLY A 617 4.59 28.16 -26.92
N SER A 618 5.76 28.02 -27.57
CA SER A 618 6.98 28.79 -27.31
C SER A 618 6.84 30.29 -27.58
N ASP A 619 7.39 31.11 -26.70
CA ASP A 619 7.47 32.57 -26.87
C ASP A 619 8.39 32.96 -28.04
N THR A 620 9.41 32.15 -28.35
CA THR A 620 10.30 32.31 -29.52
C THR A 620 9.56 32.29 -30.85
N ALA A 621 8.35 31.70 -30.88
CA ALA A 621 7.47 31.71 -32.03
C ALA A 621 6.74 33.05 -32.20
N ILE A 622 6.49 33.83 -31.13
CA ILE A 622 5.75 35.11 -31.17
C ILE A 622 6.37 36.11 -32.15
N PRO A 623 7.65 36.54 -32.02
CA PRO A 623 8.22 37.54 -32.92
C PRO A 623 8.33 37.03 -34.36
N GLN A 624 8.53 35.71 -34.55
CA GLN A 624 8.63 35.09 -35.86
C GLN A 624 7.27 35.00 -36.57
N LEU A 625 6.21 34.60 -35.84
CA LEU A 625 4.83 34.57 -36.33
C LEU A 625 4.31 35.98 -36.62
N ILE A 626 4.57 36.96 -35.73
CA ILE A 626 4.21 38.36 -35.98
C ILE A 626 4.88 38.87 -37.25
N LYS A 627 6.21 38.69 -37.38
CA LYS A 627 6.96 39.07 -38.58
C LYS A 627 6.45 38.36 -39.84
N LYS A 628 5.98 37.12 -39.73
CA LYS A 628 5.43 36.37 -40.87
C LYS A 628 3.99 36.76 -41.22
N LEU A 629 3.16 37.14 -40.24
CA LEU A 629 1.81 37.67 -40.46
C LEU A 629 1.82 39.11 -41.00
N GLN A 630 2.88 39.87 -40.72
CA GLN A 630 3.14 41.22 -41.26
C GLN A 630 3.76 41.22 -42.68
N ASP A 631 4.15 40.05 -43.19
CA ASP A 631 4.66 39.89 -44.56
C ASP A 631 3.50 39.94 -45.55
N ASN A 632 3.39 41.06 -46.29
CA ASN A 632 2.34 41.27 -47.29
C ASN A 632 2.29 40.19 -48.38
N SER A 633 3.40 39.47 -48.65
CA SER A 633 3.36 38.34 -49.58
C SER A 633 2.64 37.14 -48.94
N PHE A 634 2.94 36.83 -47.68
CA PHE A 634 2.30 35.74 -46.93
C PHE A 634 0.79 35.97 -46.74
N ALA A 635 0.39 37.21 -46.47
CA ALA A 635 -1.02 37.58 -46.31
C ALA A 635 -1.83 37.54 -47.62
N THR A 636 -1.18 37.50 -48.79
CA THR A 636 -1.84 37.52 -50.11
C THR A 636 -1.71 36.22 -50.92
N THR A 637 -0.71 35.37 -50.65
CA THR A 637 -0.49 34.13 -51.41
C THR A 637 -1.02 32.87 -50.73
N ASN A 638 -1.22 32.86 -49.40
CA ASN A 638 -1.68 31.69 -48.68
C ASN A 638 -3.21 31.60 -48.56
N SER A 639 -3.71 30.37 -48.43
CA SER A 639 -5.14 30.14 -48.22
C SER A 639 -5.62 30.75 -46.90
N ARG A 640 -6.86 31.27 -46.93
CA ARG A 640 -7.52 31.94 -45.78
C ARG A 640 -7.55 31.08 -44.51
N TYR A 641 -7.51 29.76 -44.66
CA TYR A 641 -7.43 28.80 -43.55
C TYR A 641 -6.04 28.75 -42.90
N THR A 642 -4.96 28.70 -43.69
CA THR A 642 -3.58 28.67 -43.15
C THR A 642 -3.23 29.98 -42.44
N PHE A 643 -3.62 31.12 -43.01
CA PHE A 643 -3.47 32.44 -42.37
C PHE A 643 -4.24 32.51 -41.03
N ASN A 644 -5.52 32.13 -41.04
CA ASN A 644 -6.35 32.11 -39.82
C ASN A 644 -5.75 31.19 -38.74
N GLN A 645 -5.22 30.03 -39.12
CA GLN A 645 -4.64 29.09 -38.15
C GLN A 645 -3.28 29.53 -37.60
N ALA A 646 -2.46 30.25 -38.38
CA ALA A 646 -1.27 30.92 -37.86
C ALA A 646 -1.64 32.05 -36.88
N LEU A 647 -2.74 32.77 -37.12
CA LEU A 647 -3.28 33.77 -36.20
C LEU A 647 -3.87 33.13 -34.92
N THR A 648 -4.58 32.01 -35.03
CA THR A 648 -5.07 31.24 -33.87
C THR A 648 -3.91 30.70 -33.02
N ALA A 649 -2.86 30.18 -33.66
CA ALA A 649 -1.64 29.75 -32.99
C ALA A 649 -0.96 30.91 -32.26
N LEU A 650 -0.76 32.05 -32.94
CA LEU A 650 -0.18 33.24 -32.31
C LEU A 650 -0.99 33.70 -31.09
N LYS A 651 -2.33 33.72 -31.16
CA LYS A 651 -3.19 34.06 -30.02
C LYS A 651 -3.03 33.10 -28.85
N ALA A 652 -3.12 31.79 -29.09
CA ALA A 652 -2.95 30.77 -28.05
C ALA A 652 -1.56 30.85 -27.39
N ILE A 653 -0.51 31.16 -28.16
CA ILE A 653 0.84 31.41 -27.63
C ILE A 653 0.86 32.70 -26.80
N GLN A 654 0.32 33.82 -27.31
CA GLN A 654 0.31 35.11 -26.59
C GLN A 654 -0.51 35.09 -25.30
N GLU A 655 -1.62 34.34 -25.27
CA GLU A 655 -2.44 34.09 -24.08
C GLU A 655 -1.66 33.24 -23.05
N ARG A 656 -0.93 32.21 -23.51
CA ARG A 656 -0.07 31.37 -22.66
C ARG A 656 1.16 32.10 -22.12
N CYS A 657 1.74 33.02 -22.88
CA CYS A 657 2.93 33.80 -22.50
C CYS A 657 2.61 35.11 -21.74
N GLN A 658 1.35 35.32 -21.31
CA GLN A 658 0.91 36.42 -20.42
C GLN A 658 1.34 37.85 -20.80
N TYR A 659 1.56 38.16 -22.09
CA TYR A 659 2.15 39.43 -22.55
C TYR A 659 1.31 40.71 -22.32
N TYR A 660 0.24 40.65 -21.53
CA TYR A 660 -0.64 41.79 -21.19
C TYR A 660 -1.10 41.77 -19.72
N ARG A 661 -0.30 42.37 -18.82
CA ARG A 661 -0.78 43.14 -17.66
C ARG A 661 0.34 44.07 -17.12
N PRO A 662 0.00 45.27 -16.60
CA PRO A 662 0.97 46.10 -15.90
C PRO A 662 1.33 45.52 -14.52
N LEU A 663 2.46 45.97 -13.96
CA LEU A 663 2.94 45.61 -12.62
C LEU A 663 1.82 45.63 -11.56
N PRO A 664 1.58 44.50 -10.86
CA PRO A 664 0.92 44.54 -9.58
C PRO A 664 1.73 45.42 -8.61
N LYS A 665 1.06 46.38 -7.99
CA LYS A 665 1.50 46.83 -6.65
C LYS A 665 1.32 45.65 -5.69
N LEU A 666 1.96 45.71 -4.53
CA LEU A 666 1.60 44.84 -3.41
C LEU A 666 0.18 45.17 -2.92
N THR A 667 -0.79 44.51 -3.55
CA THR A 667 -2.16 44.33 -3.09
C THR A 667 -2.34 42.84 -2.84
N MET A 668 -2.83 42.46 -1.66
CA MET A 668 -3.18 41.07 -1.35
C MET A 668 -4.09 40.52 -2.46
N SER A 669 -3.69 39.44 -3.13
CA SER A 669 -4.58 38.72 -4.04
C SER A 669 -5.36 37.68 -3.26
N ASN A 670 -6.66 37.56 -3.52
CA ASN A 670 -7.53 36.58 -2.85
C ASN A 670 -7.41 35.17 -3.49
N THR A 671 -6.19 34.79 -3.91
CA THR A 671 -5.91 33.60 -4.72
C THR A 671 -4.47 33.13 -4.52
N LEU A 672 -4.24 31.82 -4.35
CA LEU A 672 -2.91 31.21 -4.30
C LEU A 672 -2.52 30.65 -5.68
N SER A 673 -1.76 31.42 -6.45
CA SER A 673 -1.24 31.02 -7.78
C SER A 673 -0.07 30.02 -7.73
N TYR A 674 0.32 29.57 -6.55
CA TYR A 674 1.42 28.64 -6.28
C TYR A 674 0.93 27.32 -5.66
N ASN A 675 -0.40 27.11 -5.67
CA ASN A 675 -1.06 25.96 -5.09
C ASN A 675 -1.56 25.01 -6.17
N TYR A 676 -1.15 23.75 -6.09
CA TYR A 676 -1.49 22.71 -7.06
C TYR A 676 -2.24 21.56 -6.38
N ALA A 677 -3.22 20.98 -7.06
CA ALA A 677 -4.01 19.87 -6.53
C ALA A 677 -4.29 18.78 -7.57
N LEU A 678 -4.13 17.52 -7.15
CA LEU A 678 -4.62 16.34 -7.86
C LEU A 678 -5.62 15.59 -6.98
N LEU A 679 -6.88 15.57 -7.40
CA LEU A 679 -7.98 14.93 -6.69
C LEU A 679 -8.42 13.68 -7.47
N ILE A 680 -8.42 12.51 -6.82
CA ILE A 680 -8.66 11.20 -7.46
C ILE A 680 -9.82 10.51 -6.74
N GLY A 681 -10.95 10.29 -7.42
CA GLY A 681 -12.17 9.68 -6.88
C GLY A 681 -12.61 8.46 -7.67
N VAL A 682 -12.28 7.27 -7.19
CA VAL A 682 -12.58 6.00 -7.90
C VAL A 682 -13.99 5.53 -7.56
N GLY A 683 -15.00 6.21 -8.11
CA GLY A 683 -16.41 5.98 -7.77
C GLY A 683 -17.06 4.83 -8.54
N GLU A 684 -16.75 4.71 -9.82
CA GLU A 684 -17.09 3.57 -10.68
C GLU A 684 -15.82 2.79 -10.99
N SER A 685 -15.86 1.46 -10.85
CA SER A 685 -14.83 0.54 -11.33
C SER A 685 -15.30 -0.14 -12.63
N ALA A 686 -14.36 -0.49 -13.51
CA ALA A 686 -14.59 -1.36 -14.67
C ALA A 686 -15.17 -2.73 -14.28
N TYR A 687 -15.04 -3.14 -13.00
CA TYR A 687 -15.84 -4.20 -12.40
C TYR A 687 -16.92 -3.62 -11.47
N PRO A 688 -18.19 -3.51 -11.89
CA PRO A 688 -19.21 -2.75 -11.15
C PRO A 688 -19.56 -3.21 -9.72
N GLN A 689 -19.06 -4.37 -9.28
CA GLN A 689 -19.22 -4.83 -7.89
C GLN A 689 -18.19 -4.18 -6.94
N TRP A 690 -17.18 -3.49 -7.48
CA TRP A 690 -16.11 -2.79 -6.77
C TRP A 690 -16.20 -1.26 -6.94
N SER A 691 -17.34 -0.77 -7.43
CA SER A 691 -17.66 0.66 -7.49
C SER A 691 -18.01 1.18 -6.09
N LEU A 692 -17.48 2.35 -5.74
CA LEU A 692 -17.68 3.04 -4.47
C LEU A 692 -18.12 4.50 -4.72
N PRO A 693 -19.36 4.79 -5.16
CA PRO A 693 -19.73 6.08 -5.77
C PRO A 693 -19.57 7.32 -4.88
N VAL A 694 -19.44 7.15 -3.56
CA VAL A 694 -19.18 8.23 -2.60
C VAL A 694 -17.85 8.95 -2.87
N THR A 695 -16.83 8.28 -3.41
CA THR A 695 -15.48 8.85 -3.60
C THR A 695 -15.45 9.97 -4.64
N VAL A 696 -16.41 9.97 -5.56
CA VAL A 696 -16.66 11.07 -6.50
C VAL A 696 -17.35 12.25 -5.81
N LYS A 697 -18.24 12.00 -4.85
CA LYS A 697 -18.82 13.06 -4.03
C LYS A 697 -17.74 13.71 -3.15
N ASP A 698 -16.84 12.91 -2.58
CA ASP A 698 -15.70 13.40 -1.80
C ASP A 698 -14.84 14.39 -2.60
N THR A 699 -14.40 13.98 -3.80
CA THR A 699 -13.51 14.81 -4.64
C THR A 699 -14.20 15.98 -5.31
N LEU A 700 -15.50 15.89 -5.64
CA LEU A 700 -16.28 17.03 -6.12
C LEU A 700 -16.48 18.08 -5.02
N ALA A 701 -16.79 17.66 -3.80
CA ALA A 701 -16.93 18.56 -2.65
C ALA A 701 -15.58 19.22 -2.31
N LEU A 702 -14.48 18.46 -2.36
CA LEU A 702 -13.14 18.99 -2.16
C LEU A 702 -12.71 19.95 -3.28
N LYS A 703 -12.98 19.66 -4.56
CA LYS A 703 -12.75 20.63 -5.64
C LYS A 703 -13.50 21.93 -5.37
N SER A 704 -14.80 21.83 -5.16
CA SER A 704 -15.68 23.01 -5.00
C SER A 704 -15.32 23.87 -3.79
N LEU A 705 -14.71 23.29 -2.75
CA LEU A 705 -14.20 24.06 -1.61
C LEU A 705 -12.85 24.72 -1.93
N LEU A 706 -11.92 23.96 -2.53
CA LEU A 706 -10.59 24.48 -2.86
C LEU A 706 -10.67 25.69 -3.80
N THR A 707 -11.56 25.64 -4.80
CA THR A 707 -11.72 26.70 -5.81
C THR A 707 -12.69 27.82 -5.44
N ASP A 708 -13.35 27.76 -4.26
CA ASP A 708 -14.13 28.90 -3.76
C ASP A 708 -13.16 30.02 -3.32
N SER A 709 -13.20 31.13 -4.07
CA SER A 709 -12.40 32.34 -3.83
C SER A 709 -12.79 33.10 -2.54
N ASN A 710 -13.85 32.68 -1.86
CA ASN A 710 -14.27 33.17 -0.54
C ASN A 710 -13.86 32.22 0.59
N LEU A 711 -13.20 31.09 0.30
CA LEU A 711 -12.78 30.09 1.29
C LEU A 711 -11.29 29.75 1.16
N CYS A 712 -10.90 28.89 0.21
CA CYS A 712 -9.52 28.36 0.11
C CYS A 712 -8.66 29.01 -0.99
N GLY A 713 -9.27 29.55 -2.05
CA GLY A 713 -8.60 30.38 -3.05
C GLY A 713 -7.62 29.70 -4.01
N TYR A 714 -7.79 28.40 -4.32
CA TYR A 714 -7.08 27.76 -5.45
C TYR A 714 -7.68 28.23 -6.79
N SER A 715 -6.88 28.25 -7.86
CA SER A 715 -7.35 28.52 -9.22
C SER A 715 -8.19 27.35 -9.77
N ASP A 716 -9.37 27.62 -10.35
CA ASP A 716 -10.20 26.60 -11.02
C ASP A 716 -9.77 26.41 -12.49
N ASP A 717 -8.58 25.85 -12.69
CA ASP A 717 -8.07 25.51 -14.02
C ASP A 717 -7.13 24.30 -14.00
N GLU A 718 -7.04 23.59 -15.13
CA GLU A 718 -6.27 22.34 -15.31
C GLU A 718 -4.73 22.53 -15.32
N GLN A 719 -4.22 23.74 -15.07
CA GLN A 719 -2.80 24.01 -14.78
C GLN A 719 -2.53 24.06 -13.26
N HIS A 720 -3.57 24.26 -12.44
CA HIS A 720 -3.46 24.28 -10.98
C HIS A 720 -4.19 23.12 -10.30
N LEU A 721 -5.43 22.79 -10.69
CA LEU A 721 -6.22 21.72 -10.09
C LEU A 721 -6.74 20.74 -11.14
N ARG A 722 -6.50 19.44 -10.93
CA ARG A 722 -7.03 18.36 -11.77
C ARG A 722 -7.86 17.36 -10.99
N LEU A 723 -8.92 16.87 -11.64
CA LEU A 723 -9.90 15.96 -11.06
C LEU A 723 -10.02 14.68 -11.89
N LEU A 724 -9.62 13.55 -11.31
CA LEU A 724 -9.71 12.23 -11.92
C LEU A 724 -10.82 11.41 -11.26
N ASN A 725 -11.99 11.35 -11.89
CA ASN A 725 -13.16 10.62 -11.39
C ASN A 725 -13.62 9.52 -12.36
N ASN A 726 -14.06 8.38 -11.83
CA ASN A 726 -14.59 7.24 -12.59
C ASN A 726 -13.69 6.81 -13.77
N ALA A 727 -14.21 6.79 -15.00
CA ALA A 727 -13.52 6.25 -16.18
C ALA A 727 -12.20 6.95 -16.55
N ILE A 728 -11.91 8.13 -16.00
CA ILE A 728 -10.60 8.82 -16.16
C ILE A 728 -9.65 8.63 -14.97
N ALA A 729 -10.06 7.95 -13.90
CA ALA A 729 -9.21 7.54 -12.77
C ALA A 729 -8.53 6.18 -13.03
N THR A 730 -7.92 6.02 -14.21
CA THR A 730 -7.15 4.83 -14.57
C THR A 730 -5.73 4.86 -14.01
N LYS A 731 -5.07 3.70 -13.94
CA LYS A 731 -3.66 3.57 -13.53
C LYS A 731 -2.74 4.50 -14.31
N GLU A 732 -2.87 4.50 -15.64
CA GLU A 732 -2.11 5.37 -16.55
C GLU A 732 -2.41 6.85 -16.30
N SER A 733 -3.68 7.21 -16.11
CA SER A 733 -4.11 8.59 -15.87
C SER A 733 -3.61 9.14 -14.52
N ILE A 734 -3.68 8.35 -13.45
CA ILE A 734 -3.16 8.73 -12.13
C ILE A 734 -1.66 9.00 -12.21
N LEU A 735 -0.88 8.08 -12.79
CA LEU A 735 0.58 8.24 -12.96
C LEU A 735 0.93 9.44 -13.86
N SER A 736 0.19 9.63 -14.96
CA SER A 736 0.36 10.77 -15.86
C SER A 736 0.12 12.12 -15.17
N ASN A 737 -0.87 12.20 -14.26
CA ASN A 737 -1.14 13.44 -13.54
C ASN A 737 -0.22 13.67 -12.33
N LEU A 738 0.37 12.61 -11.74
CA LEU A 738 1.49 12.78 -10.80
C LEU A 738 2.75 13.34 -11.50
N ASN A 739 3.02 12.94 -12.73
CA ASN A 739 4.07 13.53 -13.57
C ASN A 739 3.75 15.00 -13.95
N TRP A 740 2.48 15.34 -14.20
CA TRP A 740 2.09 16.76 -14.33
C TRP A 740 2.39 17.57 -13.07
N LEU A 741 2.10 17.05 -11.87
CA LEU A 741 2.46 17.72 -10.61
C LEU A 741 3.98 17.84 -10.42
N GLN A 742 4.75 16.82 -10.81
CA GLN A 742 6.22 16.90 -10.87
C GLN A 742 6.69 18.04 -11.77
N GLN A 743 6.06 18.22 -12.94
CA GLN A 743 6.37 19.32 -13.87
C GLN A 743 5.97 20.69 -13.31
N GLN A 744 4.84 20.82 -12.60
CA GLN A 744 4.47 22.10 -11.96
C GLN A 744 5.47 22.44 -10.85
N ALA A 745 5.77 21.47 -9.98
CA ALA A 745 6.72 21.60 -8.87
C ALA A 745 8.20 21.73 -9.29
N ALA A 746 8.51 21.55 -10.58
CA ALA A 746 9.82 21.84 -11.17
C ALA A 746 9.85 23.22 -11.85
N ALA A 747 8.70 23.77 -12.25
CA ALA A 747 8.55 25.10 -12.83
C ALA A 747 8.32 26.20 -11.77
N ASP A 748 7.76 25.84 -10.62
CA ASP A 748 7.49 26.74 -9.49
C ASP A 748 8.24 26.29 -8.23
N SER A 749 9.11 27.17 -7.73
CA SER A 749 9.93 26.95 -6.53
C SER A 749 9.21 27.23 -5.20
N GLU A 750 8.05 27.88 -5.21
CA GLU A 750 7.21 28.07 -4.02
C GLU A 750 6.04 27.06 -3.94
N ALA A 751 5.99 26.12 -4.90
CA ALA A 751 4.90 25.19 -5.13
C ALA A 751 4.43 24.45 -3.88
N THR A 752 3.11 24.51 -3.67
CA THR A 752 2.39 23.85 -2.58
C THR A 752 1.41 22.84 -3.16
N VAL A 753 1.77 21.56 -3.10
CA VAL A 753 1.06 20.47 -3.77
C VAL A 753 0.17 19.71 -2.79
N LEU A 754 -1.08 19.47 -3.18
CA LEU A 754 -2.04 18.60 -2.50
C LEU A 754 -2.37 17.40 -3.40
N VAL A 755 -2.13 16.18 -2.92
CA VAL A 755 -2.60 14.94 -3.59
C VAL A 755 -3.63 14.29 -2.69
N TYR A 756 -4.85 14.11 -3.21
CA TYR A 756 -5.95 13.51 -2.48
C TYR A 756 -6.51 12.31 -3.27
N TYR A 757 -6.50 11.13 -2.66
CA TYR A 757 -7.08 9.91 -3.22
C TYR A 757 -8.22 9.40 -2.34
N SER A 758 -9.42 9.25 -2.90
CA SER A 758 -10.54 8.53 -2.30
C SER A 758 -10.90 7.31 -3.16
N GLY A 759 -10.95 6.12 -2.55
CA GLY A 759 -11.03 4.86 -3.30
C GLY A 759 -10.95 3.57 -2.48
N HIS A 760 -10.49 2.50 -3.13
CA HIS A 760 -10.21 1.22 -2.49
C HIS A 760 -8.68 1.00 -2.40
N GLY A 761 -8.22 0.41 -1.31
CA GLY A 761 -6.82 0.04 -1.10
C GLY A 761 -6.73 -1.34 -0.45
N TRP A 762 -5.97 -2.26 -1.04
CA TRP A 762 -5.90 -3.66 -0.62
C TRP A 762 -4.45 -4.15 -0.50
N LEU A 763 -4.17 -4.93 0.54
CA LEU A 763 -2.93 -5.67 0.75
C LEU A 763 -3.08 -7.08 0.17
N ASP A 764 -2.15 -7.50 -0.70
CA ASP A 764 -1.99 -8.91 -1.05
C ASP A 764 -1.22 -9.63 0.05
N ASN A 765 -1.93 -10.42 0.86
CA ASN A 765 -1.34 -11.18 1.97
C ASN A 765 -0.39 -12.31 1.51
N ALA A 766 -0.33 -12.62 0.21
CA ALA A 766 0.64 -13.58 -0.34
C ALA A 766 1.96 -12.94 -0.80
N THR A 767 2.02 -11.61 -0.98
CA THR A 767 3.25 -10.90 -1.41
C THR A 767 3.65 -9.73 -0.51
N GLY A 768 2.80 -9.34 0.45
CA GLY A 768 2.99 -8.16 1.30
C GLY A 768 2.80 -6.82 0.58
N LYS A 769 2.38 -6.84 -0.69
CA LYS A 769 2.26 -5.62 -1.51
C LYS A 769 0.90 -4.94 -1.35
N TYR A 770 0.94 -3.63 -1.15
CA TYR A 770 -0.26 -2.80 -1.10
C TYR A 770 -0.59 -2.19 -2.47
N TYR A 771 -1.88 -2.17 -2.81
CA TYR A 771 -2.39 -1.70 -4.08
C TYR A 771 -3.50 -0.66 -3.87
N LEU A 772 -3.33 0.52 -4.45
CA LEU A 772 -4.45 1.44 -4.71
C LEU A 772 -5.22 0.92 -5.92
N ILE A 773 -6.54 0.96 -5.86
CA ILE A 773 -7.41 0.36 -6.88
C ILE A 773 -7.93 1.45 -7.82
N PRO A 774 -7.49 1.50 -9.08
CA PRO A 774 -7.98 2.44 -10.08
C PRO A 774 -9.26 1.92 -10.75
N HIS A 775 -9.84 2.73 -11.63
CA HIS A 775 -11.01 2.34 -12.42
C HIS A 775 -10.77 1.07 -13.26
N ASP A 776 -9.62 0.99 -13.93
CA ASP A 776 -9.23 -0.03 -14.91
C ASP A 776 -8.67 -1.33 -14.29
N VAL A 777 -8.96 -1.60 -13.00
CA VAL A 777 -8.57 -2.85 -12.34
C VAL A 777 -9.26 -4.07 -12.97
N GLU A 778 -8.48 -5.12 -13.24
CA GLU A 778 -8.96 -6.42 -13.71
C GLU A 778 -9.08 -7.40 -12.51
N PRO A 779 -10.28 -7.91 -12.18
CA PRO A 779 -10.48 -8.73 -10.96
C PRO A 779 -9.69 -10.03 -10.87
N PHE A 780 -9.15 -10.50 -12.00
CA PHE A 780 -8.36 -11.73 -12.10
C PHE A 780 -6.86 -11.45 -12.28
N ASP A 781 -6.45 -10.18 -12.38
CA ASP A 781 -5.04 -9.76 -12.49
C ASP A 781 -4.79 -8.41 -11.78
N ILE A 782 -5.21 -8.31 -10.51
CA ILE A 782 -4.94 -7.14 -9.64
C ILE A 782 -3.44 -6.76 -9.66
N PRO A 783 -2.46 -7.68 -9.55
CA PRO A 783 -1.04 -7.30 -9.47
C PRO A 783 -0.52 -6.50 -10.66
N ASN A 784 -1.05 -6.73 -11.86
CA ASN A 784 -0.67 -5.97 -13.07
C ASN A 784 -1.59 -4.76 -13.34
N SER A 785 -2.89 -4.88 -13.04
CA SER A 785 -3.90 -3.85 -13.38
C SER A 785 -4.07 -2.77 -12.31
N ALA A 786 -3.96 -3.08 -11.02
CA ALA A 786 -4.02 -2.09 -9.94
C ALA A 786 -2.70 -1.30 -9.82
N LEU A 787 -2.73 -0.20 -9.07
CA LEU A 787 -1.59 0.69 -8.86
C LEU A 787 -0.82 0.27 -7.60
N PRO A 788 0.41 -0.29 -7.69
CA PRO A 788 1.19 -0.64 -6.50
C PRO A 788 1.56 0.62 -5.74
N ALA A 789 1.41 0.60 -4.42
CA ALA A 789 1.67 1.78 -3.59
C ALA A 789 3.17 2.11 -3.44
N ASP A 790 4.07 1.14 -3.66
CA ASP A 790 5.49 1.44 -3.89
C ASP A 790 5.68 2.36 -5.10
N THR A 791 5.11 2.00 -6.26
CA THR A 791 5.20 2.82 -7.50
C THR A 791 4.53 4.19 -7.35
N PHE A 792 3.40 4.26 -6.63
CA PHE A 792 2.78 5.54 -6.29
C PHE A 792 3.67 6.41 -5.39
N THR A 793 4.37 5.79 -4.42
CA THR A 793 5.34 6.44 -3.54
C THR A 793 6.59 6.91 -4.29
N GLU A 794 7.14 6.08 -5.17
CA GLU A 794 8.32 6.37 -6.00
C GLU A 794 8.09 7.57 -6.91
N VAL A 795 6.88 7.77 -7.45
CA VAL A 795 6.53 8.94 -8.27
C VAL A 795 6.26 10.17 -7.38
N LEU A 796 5.57 10.02 -6.25
CA LEU A 796 5.34 11.13 -5.31
C LEU A 796 6.66 11.70 -4.74
N GLN A 797 7.64 10.85 -4.45
CA GLN A 797 8.98 11.26 -3.99
C GLN A 797 9.71 12.16 -5.00
N GLN A 798 9.45 11.99 -6.32
CA GLN A 798 10.08 12.78 -7.38
C GLN A 798 9.50 14.19 -7.57
N ILE A 799 8.36 14.51 -6.93
CA ILE A 799 7.74 15.86 -7.01
C ILE A 799 8.57 16.84 -6.18
N SER A 800 9.33 17.72 -6.82
CA SER A 800 10.30 18.66 -6.20
C SER A 800 9.68 19.87 -5.47
N ALA A 801 8.42 19.77 -5.03
CA ALA A 801 7.67 20.87 -4.43
C ALA A 801 8.24 21.30 -3.08
N GLN A 802 8.16 22.60 -2.78
CA GLN A 802 8.52 23.17 -1.48
C GLN A 802 7.64 22.61 -0.35
N ARG A 803 6.37 22.31 -0.67
CA ARG A 803 5.38 21.69 0.23
C ARG A 803 4.60 20.62 -0.51
N LEU A 804 4.43 19.45 0.08
CA LEU A 804 3.60 18.35 -0.42
C LEU A 804 2.79 17.73 0.72
N LEU A 805 1.45 17.81 0.61
CA LEU A 805 0.51 17.09 1.46
C LEU A 805 -0.15 15.97 0.65
N VAL A 806 0.04 14.72 1.09
CA VAL A 806 -0.59 13.52 0.50
C VAL A 806 -1.68 13.03 1.45
N ILE A 807 -2.88 12.76 0.93
CA ILE A 807 -4.04 12.32 1.70
C ILE A 807 -4.65 11.07 1.05
N ILE A 808 -4.77 10.00 1.82
CA ILE A 808 -5.30 8.70 1.37
C ILE A 808 -6.56 8.35 2.17
N ASP A 809 -7.73 8.55 1.56
CA ASP A 809 -9.02 8.09 2.07
C ASP A 809 -9.48 6.80 1.38
N SER A 810 -8.80 5.71 1.69
CA SER A 810 -9.09 4.37 1.13
C SER A 810 -9.89 3.52 2.11
N CYS A 811 -10.94 2.84 1.62
CA CYS A 811 -11.77 1.98 2.48
C CYS A 811 -10.95 0.90 3.19
N HIS A 812 -11.21 0.79 4.50
CA HIS A 812 -10.37 0.10 5.47
C HIS A 812 -9.00 0.76 5.62
N ALA A 813 -8.90 1.84 6.42
CA ALA A 813 -7.62 2.31 6.95
C ALA A 813 -7.36 2.02 8.46
N ALA A 814 -8.40 1.67 9.26
CA ALA A 814 -8.60 0.31 9.85
C ALA A 814 -8.44 0.11 11.47
N GLY A 815 -8.71 -0.89 12.45
CA GLY A 815 -9.12 -2.37 12.89
C GLY A 815 -10.53 -3.17 12.78
N MET A 816 -10.62 -4.46 12.32
CA MET A 816 -11.89 -5.15 11.88
C MET A 816 -12.62 -6.00 12.94
N ALA A 817 -13.94 -5.83 13.16
CA ALA A 817 -14.78 -6.83 13.85
C ALA A 817 -16.31 -6.60 13.78
N THR A 818 -17.08 -7.63 13.41
CA THR A 818 -17.99 -8.31 14.38
C THR A 818 -18.41 -9.67 13.82
N ALA A 819 -18.49 -10.68 14.69
CA ALA A 819 -18.66 -12.09 14.28
C ALA A 819 -20.06 -12.63 14.61
N ILE A 820 -20.47 -13.67 13.87
CA ILE A 820 -21.41 -14.68 14.39
C ILE A 820 -20.75 -16.04 14.18
N SER A 821 -20.31 -16.65 15.28
CA SER A 821 -20.18 -18.11 15.38
C SER A 821 -21.51 -18.70 15.83
N ASN A 822 -21.84 -19.87 15.28
CA ASN A 822 -22.86 -20.82 15.76
C ASN A 822 -24.31 -20.33 15.94
N VAL A 823 -25.15 -20.66 14.96
CA VAL A 823 -26.53 -21.12 15.24
C VAL A 823 -26.52 -22.64 15.25
N GLY A 824 -26.84 -23.25 16.38
CA GLY A 824 -26.84 -24.71 16.58
C GLY A 824 -28.22 -25.36 16.42
N ALA A 825 -28.21 -26.54 15.80
CA ALA A 825 -29.15 -27.67 15.90
C ALA A 825 -30.62 -27.51 16.41
N LYS A 826 -31.53 -28.04 15.57
CA LYS A 826 -32.70 -28.90 15.89
C LYS A 826 -33.93 -28.38 16.68
N HIS A 827 -35.07 -28.90 16.19
CA HIS A 827 -36.38 -29.16 16.80
C HIS A 827 -36.65 -28.96 18.31
N LEU A 828 -37.80 -28.29 18.53
CA LEU A 828 -38.94 -28.66 19.39
C LEU A 828 -38.80 -28.69 20.93
N GLY A 829 -39.58 -27.79 21.56
CA GLY A 829 -40.13 -27.89 22.91
C GLY A 829 -39.30 -27.21 24.03
N ASP A 830 -39.90 -26.70 25.11
CA ASP A 830 -41.30 -26.30 25.36
C ASP A 830 -41.35 -25.40 26.62
N ASN A 831 -42.43 -24.61 26.77
CA ASN A 831 -42.98 -24.02 28.01
C ASN A 831 -42.14 -23.18 29.00
N SER A 832 -42.66 -21.96 29.27
CA SER A 832 -42.62 -21.20 30.55
C SER A 832 -41.28 -20.59 31.04
N SER A 833 -41.22 -19.41 31.70
CA SER A 833 -42.24 -18.36 31.94
C SER A 833 -41.63 -16.97 32.30
N THR A 834 -42.43 -15.90 32.09
CA THR A 834 -42.37 -14.56 32.73
C THR A 834 -41.07 -13.71 32.70
N LYS A 835 -40.97 -12.80 31.71
CA LYS A 835 -41.06 -11.30 31.79
C LYS A 835 -40.55 -10.57 33.06
N PRO A 836 -40.01 -9.32 32.96
CA PRO A 836 -40.54 -8.27 32.06
C PRO A 836 -39.55 -7.42 31.23
N ASN A 837 -40.13 -6.65 30.30
CA ASN A 837 -39.47 -5.75 29.36
C ASN A 837 -38.69 -4.61 30.04
N VAL A 838 -37.60 -4.19 29.39
CA VAL A 838 -37.31 -2.77 29.15
C VAL A 838 -37.37 -2.54 27.64
N TYR A 839 -37.84 -1.37 27.20
CA TYR A 839 -38.22 -1.08 25.82
C TYR A 839 -37.38 0.06 25.25
N TYR A 840 -36.67 -0.21 24.15
CA TYR A 840 -36.10 0.82 23.28
C TYR A 840 -36.65 0.62 21.85
N PRO A 841 -37.20 1.68 21.21
CA PRO A 841 -38.02 1.51 20.01
C PRO A 841 -37.25 1.52 18.69
N ASN A 842 -37.75 0.73 17.75
CA ASN A 842 -37.82 1.00 16.31
C ASN A 842 -36.55 1.54 15.61
N ALA A 843 -35.66 0.62 15.21
CA ALA A 843 -34.98 0.79 13.94
C ALA A 843 -36.01 0.74 12.79
N SER A 844 -35.88 1.64 11.81
CA SER A 844 -36.75 1.74 10.62
C SER A 844 -35.96 2.43 9.48
N PRO A 845 -36.30 2.26 8.19
CA PRO A 845 -35.51 1.31 7.40
C PRO A 845 -35.02 1.84 6.05
N SER A 846 -33.73 1.67 5.74
CA SER A 846 -33.16 2.00 4.41
C SER A 846 -32.01 1.09 3.95
N ASN A 847 -31.16 0.56 4.84
CA ASN A 847 -29.93 -0.17 4.46
C ASN A 847 -30.11 -1.63 3.94
N ALA A 848 -31.30 -1.99 3.46
CA ALA A 848 -31.55 -3.31 2.87
C ALA A 848 -31.12 -3.36 1.39
N GLY A 849 -29.81 -3.40 1.11
CA GLY A 849 -29.34 -3.52 -0.29
C GLY A 849 -27.85 -3.67 -0.60
N LYS A 850 -26.91 -3.29 0.29
CA LYS A 850 -25.47 -3.31 -0.02
C LYS A 850 -24.90 -4.74 0.12
N LYS A 851 -24.52 -5.36 -1.01
CA LYS A 851 -23.83 -6.67 -1.05
C LYS A 851 -22.44 -6.56 -0.40
N HIS A 852 -22.02 -7.59 0.34
CA HIS A 852 -20.63 -7.68 0.80
C HIS A 852 -19.64 -7.73 -0.37
N LEU A 853 -18.59 -6.92 -0.30
CA LEU A 853 -17.51 -6.86 -1.28
C LEU A 853 -16.72 -8.18 -1.28
N LYS A 854 -16.94 -9.03 -2.27
CA LYS A 854 -16.22 -10.31 -2.38
C LYS A 854 -14.85 -10.11 -3.02
N LEU A 855 -13.83 -9.94 -2.18
CA LEU A 855 -12.43 -9.87 -2.59
C LEU A 855 -11.90 -11.24 -3.05
N PRO A 856 -10.86 -11.29 -3.92
CA PRO A 856 -10.12 -12.52 -4.20
C PRO A 856 -9.35 -13.00 -2.96
N GLY A 857 -9.28 -14.31 -2.73
CA GLY A 857 -9.01 -14.90 -1.41
C GLY A 857 -7.67 -14.61 -0.71
N ASN A 858 -6.74 -13.90 -1.34
CA ASN A 858 -5.48 -13.47 -0.72
C ASN A 858 -5.47 -11.97 -0.37
N PHE A 859 -6.45 -11.19 -0.83
CA PHE A 859 -6.48 -9.74 -0.65
C PHE A 859 -7.26 -9.34 0.60
N LEU A 860 -6.62 -8.56 1.46
CA LEU A 860 -7.21 -7.97 2.67
C LEU A 860 -7.34 -6.45 2.49
N PRO A 861 -8.48 -5.84 2.86
CA PRO A 861 -8.60 -4.39 2.86
C PRO A 861 -8.04 -3.85 4.19
N THR A 862 -7.07 -2.94 4.12
CA THR A 862 -6.29 -2.49 5.28
C THR A 862 -5.59 -1.15 4.98
N ALA A 863 -4.99 -0.53 5.99
CA ALA A 863 -4.27 0.72 5.87
C ALA A 863 -3.18 0.68 4.80
N LEU A 864 -2.82 1.84 4.27
CA LEU A 864 -1.49 2.01 3.68
C LEU A 864 -0.44 1.64 4.76
N PRO A 865 0.42 0.63 4.56
CA PRO A 865 1.33 0.17 5.60
C PRO A 865 2.28 1.25 6.07
N LYS A 866 2.59 1.28 7.38
CA LYS A 866 3.43 2.33 7.98
C LYS A 866 4.77 2.50 7.26
N GLU A 867 5.39 1.42 6.81
CA GLU A 867 6.65 1.46 6.05
C GLU A 867 6.55 2.28 4.75
N LEU A 868 5.39 2.30 4.08
CA LEU A 868 5.16 3.16 2.91
C LEU A 868 4.93 4.62 3.30
N ILE A 869 4.36 4.89 4.48
CA ILE A 869 4.23 6.24 5.02
C ILE A 869 5.60 6.78 5.44
N ASP A 870 6.43 5.93 6.07
CA ASP A 870 7.84 6.19 6.41
C ASP A 870 8.72 6.39 5.14
N LYS A 871 8.30 5.91 3.95
CA LYS A 871 8.88 6.29 2.64
C LYS A 871 8.31 7.62 2.10
N LEU A 872 6.99 7.79 2.06
CA LEU A 872 6.30 8.94 1.47
C LEU A 872 6.71 10.27 2.12
N LYS A 873 6.99 10.28 3.42
CA LYS A 873 7.41 11.49 4.14
C LYS A 873 8.87 11.89 3.93
N GLN A 874 9.67 11.12 3.17
CA GLN A 874 11.09 11.41 3.00
C GLN A 874 11.32 12.67 2.15
N GLY A 875 12.17 13.57 2.66
CA GLY A 875 12.42 14.90 2.09
C GLY A 875 11.85 16.03 2.95
N THR A 876 12.17 17.27 2.60
CA THR A 876 11.65 18.46 3.27
C THR A 876 10.25 18.83 2.78
N GLY A 877 9.42 19.42 3.65
CA GLY A 877 8.10 19.94 3.26
C GLY A 877 7.04 18.84 3.04
N ARG A 878 7.24 17.63 3.56
CA ARG A 878 6.35 16.47 3.33
C ARG A 878 5.41 16.22 4.50
N ALA A 879 4.13 16.02 4.21
CA ALA A 879 3.10 15.53 5.14
C ALA A 879 2.22 14.45 4.48
N VAL A 880 1.84 13.43 5.25
CA VAL A 880 1.09 12.25 4.78
C VAL A 880 -0.02 11.92 5.78
N PHE A 881 -1.27 11.98 5.33
CA PHE A 881 -2.47 11.70 6.14
C PHE A 881 -3.20 10.46 5.61
N THR A 882 -3.72 9.60 6.49
CA THR A 882 -4.64 8.50 6.12
C THR A 882 -5.89 8.53 6.97
N SER A 883 -7.03 8.07 6.43
CA SER A 883 -8.33 8.23 7.10
C SER A 883 -8.62 7.27 8.26
N SER A 884 -7.78 6.25 8.54
CA SER A 884 -7.78 5.43 9.77
C SER A 884 -6.47 4.59 9.97
N THR A 885 -6.37 3.68 10.98
CA THR A 885 -5.13 2.91 11.36
C THR A 885 -5.30 1.41 11.82
N GLY A 886 -5.33 0.37 10.95
CA GLY A 886 -5.39 -1.08 11.34
C GLY A 886 -6.05 -2.12 10.34
N GLU A 887 -7.28 -2.61 10.63
CA GLU A 887 -8.25 -3.47 9.85
C GLU A 887 -9.81 -3.04 9.75
N GLN A 888 -10.27 -1.92 10.38
CA GLN A 888 -11.59 -1.18 10.49
C GLN A 888 -11.94 -0.58 9.11
N GLN A 889 -12.61 0.59 9.04
CA GLN A 889 -13.11 1.25 7.85
C GLN A 889 -12.94 2.78 7.98
N SER A 890 -12.68 3.44 6.84
CA SER A 890 -13.10 4.83 6.69
C SER A 890 -14.58 4.79 6.41
N TRP A 891 -15.38 5.43 7.25
CA TRP A 891 -16.84 5.27 7.23
C TRP A 891 -17.50 6.29 6.31
N ILE A 892 -18.54 5.83 5.61
CA ILE A 892 -19.47 6.69 4.89
C ILE A 892 -20.51 7.19 5.90
N ARG A 893 -20.85 8.48 5.82
CA ARG A 893 -21.92 9.05 6.65
C ARG A 893 -23.26 8.32 6.43
N PRO A 894 -24.15 8.20 7.43
CA PRO A 894 -25.44 7.52 7.28
C PRO A 894 -26.41 8.11 6.23
N ASP A 895 -26.09 9.29 5.69
CA ASP A 895 -26.81 9.99 4.63
C ASP A 895 -26.27 9.67 3.20
N ASP A 896 -25.25 8.82 3.05
CA ASP A 896 -24.57 8.50 1.78
C ASP A 896 -24.09 9.76 1.00
N THR A 897 -23.80 10.87 1.70
CA THR A 897 -23.31 12.12 1.09
C THR A 897 -21.81 12.12 0.82
N MET A 898 -20.98 11.68 1.78
CA MET A 898 -19.52 11.66 1.70
C MET A 898 -18.91 10.79 2.82
N SER A 899 -17.60 10.56 2.79
CA SER A 899 -16.88 9.96 3.90
C SER A 899 -16.88 10.87 5.14
N ILE A 900 -16.82 10.30 6.34
CA ILE A 900 -16.69 11.05 7.60
C ILE A 900 -15.36 11.82 7.64
N TYR A 901 -14.30 11.25 7.06
CA TYR A 901 -13.00 11.90 6.97
C TYR A 901 -13.06 13.12 6.04
N THR A 902 -13.64 12.99 4.84
CA THR A 902 -13.84 14.11 3.91
C THR A 902 -14.65 15.22 4.56
N PHE A 903 -15.78 14.88 5.19
CA PHE A 903 -16.66 15.87 5.83
C PHE A 903 -15.91 16.76 6.83
N HIS A 904 -15.10 16.17 7.71
CA HIS A 904 -14.30 16.95 8.67
C HIS A 904 -13.06 17.60 8.06
N PHE A 905 -12.53 17.09 6.94
CA PHE A 905 -11.47 17.74 6.18
C PHE A 905 -11.97 19.02 5.52
N LEU A 906 -13.20 19.01 4.99
CA LEU A 906 -13.86 20.21 4.47
C LEU A 906 -14.17 21.23 5.59
N GLU A 907 -14.61 20.79 6.77
CA GLU A 907 -14.73 21.69 7.94
C GLU A 907 -13.36 22.29 8.33
N ALA A 908 -12.30 21.49 8.34
CA ALA A 908 -10.95 21.94 8.71
C ALA A 908 -10.36 22.96 7.71
N LEU A 909 -10.53 22.73 6.41
CA LEU A 909 -10.17 23.67 5.34
C LEU A 909 -10.98 24.98 5.38
N GLN A 910 -12.16 24.96 6.01
CA GLN A 910 -12.96 26.15 6.32
C GLN A 910 -12.63 26.74 7.71
N GLY A 911 -11.44 26.42 8.25
CA GLY A 911 -10.91 27.02 9.47
C GLY A 911 -11.45 26.47 10.77
N ALA A 912 -12.15 25.34 10.81
CA ALA A 912 -12.66 24.80 12.07
C ALA A 912 -11.56 24.49 13.11
N GLY A 913 -10.34 24.19 12.63
CA GLY A 913 -9.12 23.99 13.44
C GLY A 913 -8.32 25.27 13.73
N ASN A 914 -8.78 26.44 13.30
CA ASN A 914 -8.05 27.72 13.42
C ASN A 914 -8.49 28.56 14.62
N GLN A 915 -7.68 29.55 14.97
CA GLN A 915 -7.92 30.52 16.04
C GLN A 915 -8.20 31.92 15.49
N PRO A 916 -9.04 32.75 16.14
CA PRO A 916 -9.35 34.10 15.67
C PRO A 916 -8.11 34.98 15.49
N GLY A 917 -7.83 35.35 14.23
CA GLY A 917 -6.62 36.07 13.81
C GLY A 917 -5.78 35.32 12.76
N ASP A 918 -5.99 34.01 12.60
CA ASP A 918 -5.32 33.20 11.58
C ASP A 918 -5.69 33.64 10.15
N GLN A 919 -4.74 33.54 9.21
CA GLN A 919 -4.92 33.94 7.80
C GLN A 919 -4.75 32.77 6.81
N VAL A 920 -4.34 31.61 7.29
CA VAL A 920 -4.08 30.39 6.51
C VAL A 920 -4.50 29.16 7.31
N VAL A 921 -4.86 28.08 6.62
CA VAL A 921 -5.03 26.75 7.22
C VAL A 921 -3.72 25.99 7.05
N THR A 922 -3.09 25.58 8.16
CA THR A 922 -1.86 24.78 8.13
C THR A 922 -2.10 23.29 8.30
N VAL A 923 -1.10 22.47 7.99
CA VAL A 923 -1.09 21.01 8.26
C VAL A 923 -1.46 20.73 9.73
N SER A 924 -0.98 21.53 10.67
CA SER A 924 -1.31 21.40 12.09
C SER A 924 -2.74 21.82 12.43
N ASN A 925 -3.35 22.80 11.76
CA ASN A 925 -4.78 23.08 11.93
C ASN A 925 -5.64 21.88 11.48
N LEU A 926 -5.29 21.29 10.33
CA LEU A 926 -5.98 20.12 9.78
C LEU A 926 -5.85 18.91 10.72
N MET A 927 -4.63 18.55 11.11
CA MET A 927 -4.34 17.43 12.01
C MET A 927 -5.08 17.55 13.35
N ASN A 928 -4.97 18.71 14.02
CA ASN A 928 -5.56 18.91 15.35
C ASN A 928 -7.10 18.90 15.31
N TYR A 929 -7.71 19.24 14.17
CA TYR A 929 -9.16 19.12 13.99
C TYR A 929 -9.57 17.67 13.71
N LEU A 930 -9.03 17.09 12.63
CA LEU A 930 -9.37 15.75 12.14
C LEU A 930 -9.14 14.66 13.19
N GLY A 931 -8.02 14.72 13.92
CA GLY A 931 -7.67 13.76 14.96
C GLY A 931 -8.63 13.76 16.16
N LYS A 932 -9.51 14.76 16.27
CA LYS A 932 -10.61 14.79 17.24
C LYS A 932 -11.96 14.45 16.59
N THR A 933 -12.32 15.13 15.51
CA THR A 933 -13.70 15.11 14.99
C THR A 933 -14.04 13.84 14.22
N VAL A 934 -13.08 13.21 13.54
CA VAL A 934 -13.32 11.94 12.83
C VAL A 934 -13.63 10.79 13.81
N PRO A 935 -12.85 10.56 14.90
CA PRO A 935 -13.23 9.58 15.93
C PRO A 935 -14.57 9.88 16.61
N ASP A 936 -14.83 11.14 16.99
CA ASP A 936 -16.08 11.54 17.64
C ASP A 936 -17.30 11.24 16.75
N SER A 937 -17.23 11.59 15.45
CA SER A 937 -18.34 11.39 14.51
C SER A 937 -18.50 9.95 14.02
N ALA A 938 -17.42 9.18 13.82
CA ALA A 938 -17.54 7.76 13.50
C ALA A 938 -18.26 7.00 14.63
N LYS A 939 -17.94 7.34 15.88
CA LYS A 939 -18.59 6.81 17.08
C LYS A 939 -20.06 7.27 17.19
N GLN A 940 -20.36 8.53 16.89
CA GLN A 940 -21.72 9.07 16.98
C GLN A 940 -22.65 8.62 15.86
N LEU A 941 -22.16 8.59 14.61
CA LEU A 941 -22.97 8.37 13.40
C LEU A 941 -23.00 6.91 12.96
N CYS A 942 -21.88 6.19 13.09
CA CYS A 942 -21.72 4.81 12.62
C CYS A 942 -21.57 3.79 13.75
N GLN A 943 -21.53 4.24 15.02
CA GLN A 943 -21.28 3.39 16.20
C GLN A 943 -19.96 2.60 16.12
N ALA A 944 -18.97 3.15 15.41
CA ALA A 944 -17.74 2.47 15.04
C ALA A 944 -16.51 3.32 15.33
N GLU A 945 -15.33 2.71 15.28
CA GLU A 945 -14.05 3.41 15.39
C GLU A 945 -13.55 3.87 14.02
N GLN A 946 -12.91 5.04 14.01
CA GLN A 946 -12.12 5.58 12.90
C GLN A 946 -11.08 6.56 13.45
N THR A 947 -9.80 6.19 13.45
CA THR A 947 -8.71 7.03 13.99
C THR A 947 -7.71 7.40 12.90
N PRO A 948 -7.77 8.61 12.30
CA PRO A 948 -6.86 9.01 11.23
C PRO A 948 -5.38 8.96 11.63
N PHE A 949 -4.51 8.69 10.65
CA PHE A 949 -3.06 8.81 10.81
C PHE A 949 -2.55 10.14 10.25
N PHE A 950 -1.52 10.68 10.89
CA PHE A 950 -0.82 11.88 10.44
C PHE A 950 0.68 11.71 10.68
N ASP A 951 1.49 11.94 9.65
CA ASP A 951 2.96 11.85 9.74
C ASP A 951 3.58 12.92 8.83
N PHE A 952 4.58 13.64 9.31
CA PHE A 952 5.19 14.76 8.58
C PHE A 952 6.64 14.98 9.02
N ALA A 953 7.50 15.40 8.09
CA ALA A 953 8.94 15.35 8.26
C ALA A 953 9.62 16.69 8.61
N THR A 954 8.89 17.80 8.58
CA THR A 954 9.44 19.16 8.77
C THR A 954 8.48 20.09 9.52
N GLU A 955 8.81 21.38 9.57
CA GLU A 955 8.00 22.45 10.16
C GLU A 955 6.60 22.56 9.53
N ASP A 956 5.66 23.10 10.31
CA ASP A 956 4.26 23.30 9.93
C ASP A 956 4.13 24.30 8.76
N PHE A 957 3.23 24.01 7.82
CA PHE A 957 3.14 24.79 6.58
C PHE A 957 1.70 25.06 6.12
N PRO A 958 1.43 26.18 5.43
CA PRO A 958 0.10 26.53 4.93
C PRO A 958 -0.32 25.62 3.77
N VAL A 959 -1.60 25.26 3.75
CA VAL A 959 -2.24 24.42 2.73
C VAL A 959 -3.28 25.22 1.93
N ALA A 960 -3.99 26.15 2.58
CA ALA A 960 -4.96 27.04 1.93
C ALA A 960 -4.96 28.43 2.60
N LEU A 961 -5.46 29.45 1.87
CA LEU A 961 -5.87 30.70 2.51
C LEU A 961 -7.07 30.46 3.42
N LEU A 962 -7.25 31.30 4.42
CA LEU A 962 -8.39 31.24 5.34
C LEU A 962 -9.28 32.47 5.15
N HIS A 963 -10.20 32.41 4.18
CA HIS A 963 -11.11 33.52 3.89
C HIS A 963 -12.44 33.48 4.68
N GLY A 964 -12.71 32.43 5.46
CA GLY A 964 -13.92 32.30 6.28
C GLY A 964 -13.71 31.47 7.56
N GLY A 965 -14.78 31.29 8.34
CA GLY A 965 -14.82 30.36 9.47
C GLY A 965 -14.10 30.82 10.75
N LYS A 966 -13.77 29.88 11.65
CA LYS A 966 -13.42 30.18 13.06
C LYS A 966 -12.15 31.03 13.23
N GLY A 967 -11.25 31.02 12.26
CA GLY A 967 -10.05 31.87 12.29
C GLY A 967 -10.31 33.35 11.96
N MET A 968 -11.45 33.69 11.37
CA MET A 968 -11.75 35.06 10.97
C MET A 968 -12.39 35.88 12.11
N PRO A 969 -11.79 37.01 12.57
CA PRO A 969 -12.33 37.80 13.69
C PRO A 969 -13.72 38.41 13.49
N GLN A 970 -14.26 38.42 12.26
CA GLN A 970 -15.57 38.98 11.92
C GLN A 970 -16.67 37.94 11.67
N GLN A 971 -16.35 36.64 11.64
CA GLN A 971 -17.33 35.59 11.33
C GLN A 971 -17.37 34.51 12.44
N GLY A 972 -18.56 34.33 13.03
CA GLY A 972 -18.78 33.23 13.97
C GLY A 972 -18.80 31.87 13.25
N TRP A 973 -18.05 30.91 13.78
CA TRP A 973 -17.96 29.54 13.23
C TRP A 973 -19.35 28.92 12.97
N ASP A 974 -20.30 29.10 13.89
CA ASP A 974 -21.63 28.48 13.79
C ASP A 974 -22.45 28.99 12.59
N LYS A 975 -22.21 30.22 12.11
CA LYS A 975 -22.83 30.75 10.89
C LYS A 975 -22.21 30.11 9.64
N VAL A 976 -20.87 30.13 9.56
CA VAL A 976 -20.13 29.59 8.42
C VAL A 976 -20.34 28.09 8.31
N LYS A 977 -20.39 27.37 9.45
CA LYS A 977 -20.68 25.93 9.51
C LYS A 977 -22.05 25.57 8.91
N ALA A 978 -23.09 26.39 9.15
CA ALA A 978 -24.40 26.15 8.54
C ALA A 978 -24.35 26.30 7.01
N GLU A 979 -23.78 27.40 6.51
CA GLU A 979 -23.60 27.64 5.07
C GLU A 979 -22.71 26.57 4.41
N ALA A 980 -21.66 26.11 5.11
CA ALA A 980 -20.76 25.06 4.68
C ALA A 980 -21.48 23.71 4.56
N GLN A 981 -22.26 23.33 5.57
CA GLN A 981 -23.04 22.09 5.58
C GLN A 981 -24.13 22.11 4.50
N GLU A 982 -24.74 23.26 4.23
CA GLU A 982 -25.70 23.43 3.14
C GLU A 982 -25.05 23.24 1.77
N ARG A 983 -23.91 23.90 1.49
CA ARG A 983 -23.13 23.70 0.24
C ARG A 983 -22.69 22.24 0.08
N ILE A 984 -22.19 21.61 1.14
CA ILE A 984 -21.82 20.19 1.18
C ILE A 984 -23.02 19.30 0.82
N SER A 985 -24.20 19.58 1.37
CA SER A 985 -25.42 18.83 1.07
C SER A 985 -25.86 19.00 -0.39
N GLN A 986 -25.80 20.22 -0.93
CA GLN A 986 -26.18 20.51 -2.32
C GLN A 986 -25.29 19.78 -3.34
N ILE A 987 -23.98 19.64 -3.06
CA ILE A 987 -23.07 18.85 -3.90
C ILE A 987 -23.41 17.35 -3.86
N GLY A 988 -23.91 16.85 -2.72
CA GLY A 988 -24.29 15.45 -2.53
C GLY A 988 -25.45 14.95 -3.40
N ASP A 989 -26.30 15.85 -3.91
CA ASP A 989 -27.47 15.55 -4.76
C ASP A 989 -27.16 15.55 -6.27
N ILE A 990 -26.04 16.15 -6.71
CA ILE A 990 -25.73 16.33 -8.15
C ILE A 990 -25.54 14.98 -8.87
N SER A 991 -25.21 13.90 -8.15
CA SER A 991 -24.92 12.57 -8.73
C SER A 991 -26.15 11.75 -9.18
N GLY A 992 -27.36 12.33 -9.20
CA GLY A 992 -28.61 11.57 -9.38
C GLY A 992 -29.12 11.37 -10.81
N ASP A 993 -28.93 12.34 -11.72
CA ASP A 993 -29.72 12.44 -12.97
C ASP A 993 -28.84 12.60 -14.21
N LYS A 994 -28.69 11.52 -15.00
CA LYS A 994 -27.77 11.46 -16.16
C LYS A 994 -28.22 12.31 -17.37
N ASN A 995 -29.32 13.07 -17.28
CA ASN A 995 -29.90 13.85 -18.38
C ASN A 995 -29.82 15.39 -18.20
N LYS A 996 -29.08 15.89 -17.20
CA LYS A 996 -28.91 17.33 -16.95
C LYS A 996 -27.44 17.74 -17.02
N VAL A 997 -27.19 18.88 -17.66
CA VAL A 997 -25.88 19.55 -17.70
C VAL A 997 -26.10 21.03 -17.34
N ASN A 998 -25.43 21.51 -16.29
CA ASN A 998 -25.32 22.95 -16.01
C ASN A 998 -24.13 23.52 -16.80
N VAL A 999 -24.27 24.74 -17.33
CA VAL A 999 -23.28 25.38 -18.19
C VAL A 999 -22.93 26.77 -17.64
N GLY A 1000 -22.01 26.81 -16.66
CA GLY A 1000 -21.48 28.04 -16.07
C GLY A 1000 -22.43 28.78 -15.11
N ASP A 1001 -21.98 29.95 -14.66
CA ASP A 1001 -22.50 30.68 -13.49
C ASP A 1001 -23.87 31.37 -13.66
N ARG A 1002 -24.73 30.86 -14.55
CA ARG A 1002 -26.09 31.37 -14.77
C ARG A 1002 -27.04 30.19 -14.96
N ASN A 1003 -28.14 30.18 -14.20
CA ASN A 1003 -29.08 29.06 -14.02
C ASN A 1003 -29.88 28.68 -15.30
N THR A 1004 -29.19 28.23 -16.34
CA THR A 1004 -29.76 27.80 -17.62
C THR A 1004 -29.73 26.27 -17.71
N THR A 1005 -30.82 25.62 -17.33
CA THR A 1005 -30.91 24.15 -17.44
C THR A 1005 -31.19 23.74 -18.89
N ILE A 1006 -30.37 22.83 -19.42
CA ILE A 1006 -30.64 22.10 -20.67
C ILE A 1006 -31.07 20.68 -20.30
N SER A 1007 -32.14 20.19 -20.92
CA SER A 1007 -32.66 18.83 -20.73
C SER A 1007 -32.88 18.14 -22.08
N ILE A 1008 -32.33 16.94 -22.22
CA ILE A 1008 -32.41 16.14 -23.45
C ILE A 1008 -33.38 14.98 -23.22
N GLY A 1009 -34.44 14.91 -24.03
CA GLY A 1009 -35.42 13.84 -23.99
C GLY A 1009 -34.98 12.59 -24.76
N THR A 1010 -35.49 11.42 -24.36
CA THR A 1010 -35.16 10.12 -24.97
C THR A 1010 -35.64 9.94 -26.42
N ALA A 1011 -36.29 10.95 -27.01
CA ALA A 1011 -36.71 11.00 -28.41
C ALA A 1011 -35.84 11.94 -29.29
N GLY A 1012 -34.85 12.63 -28.71
CA GLY A 1012 -33.99 13.60 -29.40
C GLY A 1012 -34.41 15.07 -29.23
N ASP A 1013 -35.55 15.35 -28.59
CA ASP A 1013 -35.97 16.72 -28.26
C ASP A 1013 -35.05 17.35 -27.22
N ILE A 1014 -34.52 18.54 -27.53
CA ILE A 1014 -33.76 19.38 -26.58
C ILE A 1014 -34.69 20.49 -26.07
N LYS A 1015 -34.85 20.59 -24.74
CA LYS A 1015 -35.45 21.76 -24.09
C LYS A 1015 -34.37 22.59 -23.41
N ILE A 1016 -34.38 23.88 -23.71
CA ILE A 1016 -33.61 24.91 -23.03
C ILE A 1016 -34.58 25.66 -22.11
N GLY A 1017 -34.16 25.98 -20.88
CA GLY A 1017 -34.94 26.79 -19.93
C GLY A 1017 -35.18 28.23 -20.41
N ASP A 1018 -36.02 28.96 -19.67
CA ASP A 1018 -36.38 30.34 -20.00
C ASP A 1018 -35.17 31.30 -19.95
N ILE A 1019 -35.11 32.26 -20.86
CA ILE A 1019 -33.95 33.14 -21.09
C ILE A 1019 -34.37 34.59 -20.79
N SER A 1020 -34.62 34.88 -19.51
CA SER A 1020 -35.31 36.12 -19.09
C SER A 1020 -34.64 36.89 -17.94
N SER A 1021 -33.31 37.07 -17.97
CA SER A 1021 -32.59 38.23 -17.38
C SER A 1021 -31.13 38.31 -17.83
#